data_AF-A0A928VLZ9-F1
#
_entry.id   AF-A0A928VLZ9-F1
#
_cell.length_a   1.000
_cell.length_b   1.000
_cell.length_c   1.000
_cell.angle_alpha   90.00
_cell.angle_beta   90.00
_cell.angle_gamma   90.00
#
_symmetry.space_group_name_H-M   'P 1'
#
loop_
_entity.id
_entity.type
_entity.pdbx_description
1 polymer ?
#
loop_
_entity_poly.entity_id
_entity_poly.type
_entity_poly.pdbx_seq_one_letter_code
_entity_poly.pdbx_strand_id
1 'polypeptide(L)'
;MQSFLHQLARAFKSSHAAQSEVVQGNKWSVGILMAICLLASGTPAAKAEGSRTLYPAGATGNRANIEWRTNQYGSLVLRRTLLKVYAKKDEYILVGSSAMNVNKGEIMIFDPGRVSGAIGAETIPGTPDFKCSDQPSGQGQITSRTQELAGPNSITGNNNPTGYTPCYYQAPSTGIYDVVITGTDGLDSSRDGSVAGDISLSSGNNFSNQQKGSVAAWDVTVRDSQTSTVDRNGRLFAYYYALSTGGNGRPLNFPTYPVTSDGFRYKMELRGADPNGFLLYGNQVGFFDSDGKTPLYHDVNGDGFEILNPEGGVSFSNPQYPTFLNPVDPDVLGSIQRYRADGSFDGVGIPLIPTVPTVNGLSFTGTASGNTSTQGTGGNFQFNTNVSGNYQIVISRDGVNFDPTNPLNRVLRGTMITNGVQTVTWNGQDNSGNNFPVGTNYPANVQIHAGEYHFPFIDGENNFYGGPTITLLNGANPLGNTTAFFDDRGYRTLNGTVVGKGNTDAEKLANALCGSNPPNPAFSDPILGFDTTTNARKFGGASGGNSNTKCRGAFGDTKGLDLWTYFPSGASSTQLNIIGPVDISGTIWNDIDNSANNTFSNIQNGAEVGTDAGGLHAILVDSSGNVLATSSVAANGTYSFLGLASNQNDLSIRLSPTAGTIGQPAPTASLPNGWTNTSPLATATFNIGTADVTERDFGIKPSAPELLLVKRITAINGQPIDFYDDDTTSSKQAEDNHPNWPTPLNANSANGSTVMSEFLKGRINAGTVKSNDVLQYTIYFLSSGKSAAKNINFCDLVPANTTFLPTTFSAMSGIELVIGNTAFALTNVPDGDRGEYFQPGAIPSMNCSGINSNGAVAVQIVRNSDAAPNNELPAATAPGTPNNAYGYVRFEVKVN
;
A
#
# COMPACT_ATOMS: atom_id res chain seq x y z
N MET A 1 16.03 -34.35 -31.97
CA MET A 1 16.77 -35.58 -31.64
C MET A 1 15.80 -36.46 -30.83
N GLN A 2 15.41 -37.60 -31.41
CA GLN A 2 14.65 -38.73 -30.83
C GLN A 2 13.25 -38.52 -30.16
N SER A 3 12.24 -39.10 -30.84
CA SER A 3 11.05 -39.83 -30.35
C SER A 3 10.05 -39.14 -29.40
N PHE A 4 8.90 -38.64 -29.87
CA PHE A 4 7.62 -39.35 -30.12
C PHE A 4 6.88 -39.91 -28.87
N LEU A 5 5.87 -39.12 -28.46
CA LEU A 5 4.51 -39.44 -28.01
C LEU A 5 4.20 -40.83 -27.42
N HIS A 6 3.63 -40.81 -26.21
CA HIS A 6 2.66 -41.78 -25.69
C HIS A 6 1.57 -41.06 -24.88
N GLN A 7 0.35 -41.58 -24.99
CA GLN A 7 -0.88 -41.30 -24.21
C GLN A 7 -1.80 -40.17 -24.68
N LEU A 8 -2.82 -40.53 -25.47
CA LEU A 8 -4.21 -40.54 -24.98
C LEU A 8 -5.11 -41.26 -25.99
N ALA A 9 -5.93 -42.16 -25.47
CA ALA A 9 -6.72 -43.14 -26.19
C ALA A 9 -8.22 -42.89 -26.00
N ARG A 10 -8.99 -43.08 -27.10
CA ARG A 10 -10.39 -43.54 -27.21
C ARG A 10 -11.48 -42.60 -26.65
N ALA A 11 -12.67 -42.42 -27.24
CA ALA A 11 -13.50 -43.24 -28.13
C ALA A 11 -14.31 -42.30 -29.07
N PHE A 12 -14.65 -42.62 -30.32
CA PHE A 12 -15.64 -43.62 -30.74
C PHE A 12 -15.42 -44.01 -32.22
N LYS A 13 -15.44 -45.31 -32.51
CA LYS A 13 -15.68 -45.91 -33.85
C LYS A 13 -17.18 -45.78 -34.17
N SER A 14 -17.64 -45.62 -35.41
CA SER A 14 -17.66 -46.64 -36.49
C SER A 14 -18.02 -45.93 -37.83
N SER A 15 -17.20 -45.98 -38.90
CA SER A 15 -17.04 -47.07 -39.89
C SER A 15 -18.33 -47.33 -40.71
N HIS A 16 -18.34 -47.36 -42.05
CA HIS A 16 -17.50 -48.13 -42.97
C HIS A 16 -17.67 -47.68 -44.45
N ALA A 17 -16.58 -47.91 -45.21
CA ALA A 17 -16.49 -48.36 -46.62
C ALA A 17 -16.93 -47.37 -47.73
N ALA A 18 -16.26 -47.24 -48.88
CA ALA A 18 -15.22 -48.02 -49.55
C ALA A 18 -14.40 -47.04 -50.45
N GLN A 19 -13.06 -47.13 -50.50
CA GLN A 19 -12.24 -47.73 -51.59
C GLN A 19 -12.49 -47.13 -52.99
N SER A 20 -11.50 -46.83 -53.83
CA SER A 20 -10.04 -47.00 -53.81
C SER A 20 -9.47 -46.26 -55.04
N GLU A 21 -8.36 -45.56 -54.86
CA GLU A 21 -7.08 -45.72 -55.57
C GLU A 21 -6.88 -44.85 -56.83
N VAL A 22 -6.00 -43.83 -56.73
CA VAL A 22 -4.58 -43.79 -57.17
C VAL A 22 -4.51 -43.62 -58.71
N VAL A 23 -3.93 -42.53 -59.23
CA VAL A 23 -2.52 -42.44 -59.68
C VAL A 23 -2.08 -40.98 -59.83
N GLN A 24 -0.81 -40.75 -59.50
CA GLN A 24 0.00 -39.53 -59.63
C GLN A 24 0.05 -38.90 -61.04
N GLY A 25 0.34 -37.60 -61.09
CA GLY A 25 1.40 -37.11 -61.98
C GLY A 25 1.07 -35.96 -62.95
N ASN A 26 1.59 -34.79 -62.59
CA ASN A 26 2.33 -33.84 -63.45
C ASN A 26 1.67 -33.10 -64.64
N LYS A 27 1.80 -31.78 -64.51
CA LYS A 27 2.07 -30.72 -65.52
C LYS A 27 0.91 -30.15 -66.34
N TRP A 28 1.12 -28.86 -66.64
CA TRP A 28 0.67 -28.03 -67.77
C TRP A 28 -0.21 -26.83 -67.43
N SER A 29 0.44 -25.68 -67.57
CA SER A 29 -0.08 -24.31 -67.67
C SER A 29 -0.89 -24.08 -68.95
N VAL A 30 -1.44 -22.86 -69.07
CA VAL A 30 -2.17 -22.24 -70.21
C VAL A 30 -3.69 -22.51 -70.12
N GLY A 31 -4.60 -21.53 -69.99
CA GLY A 31 -4.61 -20.13 -70.40
C GLY A 31 -5.72 -19.96 -71.45
N ILE A 32 -6.89 -19.45 -71.06
CA ILE A 32 -7.92 -18.96 -72.00
C ILE A 32 -8.52 -17.66 -71.46
N LEU A 33 -8.50 -16.67 -72.36
CA LEU A 33 -8.99 -15.30 -72.24
C LEU A 33 -10.48 -15.21 -72.67
N MET A 34 -11.13 -14.16 -72.16
CA MET A 34 -12.33 -13.46 -72.68
C MET A 34 -13.73 -14.05 -72.44
N ALA A 35 -14.43 -13.40 -71.50
CA ALA A 35 -15.79 -12.92 -71.71
C ALA A 35 -15.91 -11.49 -71.14
N ILE A 36 -16.11 -10.52 -72.03
CA ILE A 36 -16.42 -9.11 -71.73
C ILE A 36 -17.93 -9.01 -71.51
N CYS A 37 -18.37 -8.47 -70.37
CA CYS A 37 -19.35 -7.39 -70.30
C CYS A 37 -19.69 -7.01 -68.84
N LEU A 38 -19.79 -5.70 -68.62
CA LEU A 38 -20.38 -5.00 -67.47
C LEU A 38 -19.62 -5.10 -66.15
N LEU A 39 -18.68 -4.17 -65.96
CA LEU A 39 -18.56 -3.40 -64.73
C LEU A 39 -17.91 -2.07 -65.13
N ALA A 40 -18.74 -1.03 -65.28
CA ALA A 40 -18.27 0.34 -65.24
C ALA A 40 -17.53 0.50 -63.91
N SER A 41 -16.20 0.58 -63.97
CA SER A 41 -15.38 0.98 -62.83
C SER A 41 -15.82 2.39 -62.45
N GLY A 42 -16.62 2.49 -61.39
CA GLY A 42 -16.87 3.74 -60.70
C GLY A 42 -15.51 4.35 -60.42
N THR A 43 -15.26 5.53 -61.00
CA THR A 43 -14.20 6.40 -60.54
C THR A 43 -14.36 6.52 -59.02
N PRO A 44 -13.35 6.24 -58.20
CA PRO A 44 -13.44 6.55 -56.79
C PRO A 44 -13.80 8.04 -56.71
N ALA A 45 -14.91 8.35 -56.02
CA ALA A 45 -15.28 9.71 -55.73
C ALA A 45 -14.03 10.42 -55.23
N ALA A 46 -13.68 11.55 -55.85
CA ALA A 46 -12.59 12.38 -55.38
C ALA A 46 -12.82 12.60 -53.89
N LYS A 47 -12.00 11.95 -53.06
CA LYS A 47 -12.01 12.23 -51.64
C LYS A 47 -11.64 13.71 -51.52
N ALA A 48 -12.32 14.36 -50.61
CA ALA A 48 -12.24 15.78 -50.37
C ALA A 48 -11.70 16.02 -48.95
N GLU A 49 -11.42 17.26 -48.59
CA GLU A 49 -11.02 17.64 -47.23
C GLU A 49 -11.97 18.76 -46.72
N GLY A 50 -12.96 18.39 -45.89
CA GLY A 50 -13.95 19.32 -45.34
C GLY A 50 -15.29 18.69 -44.98
N SER A 51 -16.34 19.51 -44.90
CA SER A 51 -17.69 19.04 -44.58
C SER A 51 -18.29 18.11 -45.64
N ARG A 52 -17.87 18.21 -46.91
CA ARG A 52 -18.22 17.22 -47.95
C ARG A 52 -17.61 15.83 -47.72
N THR A 53 -16.54 15.73 -46.95
CA THR A 53 -15.89 14.46 -46.55
C THR A 53 -16.65 13.80 -45.41
N LEU A 54 -17.06 14.61 -44.43
CA LEU A 54 -17.93 14.17 -43.34
C LEU A 54 -19.30 13.74 -43.87
N TYR A 55 -19.84 14.48 -44.83
CA TYR A 55 -21.17 14.28 -45.39
C TYR A 55 -21.10 14.15 -46.91
N PRO A 56 -20.62 13.01 -47.45
CA PRO A 56 -20.53 12.79 -48.89
C PRO A 56 -21.91 12.69 -49.55
N ALA A 57 -21.94 12.67 -50.89
CA ALA A 57 -23.17 12.41 -51.64
C ALA A 57 -23.75 11.05 -51.22
N GLY A 58 -25.05 11.04 -50.86
CA GLY A 58 -25.73 9.84 -50.36
C GLY A 58 -25.54 9.55 -48.86
N ALA A 59 -24.86 10.43 -48.10
CA ALA A 59 -24.77 10.30 -46.64
C ALA A 59 -26.16 10.23 -45.99
N THR A 60 -26.28 9.39 -44.96
CA THR A 60 -27.51 9.16 -44.20
C THR A 60 -27.38 9.66 -42.76
N GLY A 61 -28.50 9.90 -42.09
CA GLY A 61 -28.54 10.46 -40.74
C GLY A 61 -28.53 11.99 -40.75
N ASN A 62 -27.79 12.59 -39.83
CA ASN A 62 -27.73 14.02 -39.62
C ASN A 62 -26.30 14.55 -39.73
N ARG A 63 -26.18 15.87 -39.69
CA ARG A 63 -24.88 16.56 -39.67
C ARG A 63 -24.73 17.45 -38.45
N ALA A 64 -23.48 17.66 -38.09
CA ALA A 64 -23.04 18.68 -37.16
C ALA A 64 -22.29 19.81 -37.88
N ASN A 65 -22.46 21.03 -37.38
CA ASN A 65 -21.67 22.20 -37.73
C ASN A 65 -20.38 22.21 -36.90
N ILE A 66 -19.27 22.70 -37.47
CA ILE A 66 -18.10 23.07 -36.65
C ILE A 66 -18.37 24.38 -35.92
N GLU A 67 -17.76 24.57 -34.77
CA GLU A 67 -17.93 25.77 -33.95
C GLU A 67 -16.64 26.59 -33.81
N TRP A 68 -16.81 27.88 -33.54
CA TRP A 68 -15.77 28.79 -33.06
C TRP A 68 -16.32 29.67 -31.93
N ARG A 69 -16.11 29.28 -30.66
CA ARG A 69 -16.68 29.95 -29.48
C ARG A 69 -15.69 30.13 -28.33
N THR A 70 -16.06 30.96 -27.36
CA THR A 70 -15.24 31.33 -26.20
C THR A 70 -15.49 30.50 -24.93
N ASN A 71 -16.59 29.76 -24.83
CA ASN A 71 -16.86 28.83 -23.72
C ASN A 71 -15.87 27.65 -23.74
N GLN A 72 -15.77 26.95 -22.60
CA GLN A 72 -14.87 25.80 -22.42
C GLN A 72 -15.63 24.58 -21.92
N TYR A 73 -15.15 23.39 -22.27
CA TYR A 73 -15.49 22.13 -21.60
C TYR A 73 -14.39 21.76 -20.60
N GLY A 74 -14.79 21.23 -19.44
CA GLY A 74 -13.86 20.74 -18.42
C GLY A 74 -12.90 21.80 -17.89
N SER A 75 -13.23 23.09 -18.05
CA SER A 75 -12.33 24.23 -17.81
C SER A 75 -10.96 24.11 -18.53
N LEU A 76 -10.91 23.36 -19.64
CA LEU A 76 -9.68 22.97 -20.32
C LEU A 76 -9.71 23.27 -21.82
N VAL A 77 -10.73 22.81 -22.52
CA VAL A 77 -10.80 22.85 -23.99
C VAL A 77 -11.83 23.88 -24.43
N LEU A 78 -11.39 24.89 -25.19
CA LEU A 78 -12.27 25.87 -25.82
C LEU A 78 -13.23 25.18 -26.80
N ARG A 79 -14.47 25.64 -26.85
CA ARG A 79 -15.48 25.16 -27.80
C ARG A 79 -15.27 25.78 -29.19
N ARG A 80 -14.13 25.48 -29.82
CA ARG A 80 -13.80 25.94 -31.17
C ARG A 80 -12.95 24.92 -31.94
N THR A 81 -13.14 24.79 -33.25
CA THR A 81 -12.33 23.90 -34.08
C THR A 81 -11.19 24.67 -34.73
N LEU A 82 -9.95 24.36 -34.34
CA LEU A 82 -8.74 24.82 -35.04
C LEU A 82 -8.29 23.75 -36.02
N LEU A 83 -8.39 24.04 -37.31
CA LEU A 83 -8.00 23.12 -38.37
C LEU A 83 -6.50 23.25 -38.68
N LYS A 84 -5.86 22.14 -38.99
CA LYS A 84 -4.44 22.06 -39.34
C LYS A 84 -4.30 21.35 -40.69
N VAL A 85 -3.56 21.95 -41.61
CA VAL A 85 -3.40 21.41 -42.96
C VAL A 85 -1.93 21.37 -43.35
N TYR A 86 -1.46 20.20 -43.78
CA TYR A 86 -0.12 20.06 -44.34
C TYR A 86 -0.10 20.46 -45.81
N ALA A 87 0.81 21.36 -46.17
CA ALA A 87 1.08 21.72 -47.56
C ALA A 87 2.59 21.76 -47.79
N LYS A 88 3.01 21.28 -48.97
CA LYS A 88 4.37 21.48 -49.46
C LYS A 88 4.50 22.89 -50.02
N LYS A 89 5.71 23.42 -49.97
CA LYS A 89 6.04 24.68 -50.64
C LYS A 89 5.50 24.69 -52.08
N ASP A 90 4.92 25.82 -52.47
CA ASP A 90 4.32 26.12 -53.77
C ASP A 90 2.99 25.40 -54.08
N GLU A 91 2.51 24.48 -53.23
CA GLU A 91 1.13 23.98 -53.29
C GLU A 91 0.13 25.06 -52.84
N TYR A 92 -1.14 24.88 -53.20
CA TYR A 92 -2.21 25.83 -52.91
C TYR A 92 -3.17 25.25 -51.87
N ILE A 93 -3.42 26.00 -50.80
CA ILE A 93 -4.46 25.77 -49.81
C ILE A 93 -5.70 26.55 -50.25
N LEU A 94 -6.77 25.85 -50.61
CA LEU A 94 -8.05 26.40 -51.05
C LEU A 94 -9.04 26.28 -49.90
N VAL A 95 -9.72 27.37 -49.57
CA VAL A 95 -10.63 27.41 -48.41
C VAL A 95 -11.99 27.99 -48.78
N GLY A 96 -13.02 27.48 -48.10
CA GLY A 96 -14.39 27.96 -48.22
C GLY A 96 -15.22 27.74 -46.96
N SER A 97 -16.23 28.57 -46.78
CA SER A 97 -17.15 28.52 -45.64
C SER A 97 -18.53 29.08 -46.03
N SER A 98 -19.56 28.48 -45.44
CA SER A 98 -20.94 28.98 -45.46
C SER A 98 -21.12 30.31 -44.73
N ALA A 99 -20.24 30.63 -43.77
CA ALA A 99 -20.25 31.88 -43.04
C ALA A 99 -19.47 33.00 -43.74
N MET A 100 -18.65 32.67 -44.75
CA MET A 100 -17.84 33.66 -45.46
C MET A 100 -18.74 34.64 -46.22
N ASN A 101 -18.39 35.94 -46.21
CA ASN A 101 -19.22 37.02 -46.74
C ASN A 101 -20.61 37.16 -46.06
N VAL A 102 -20.76 36.63 -44.83
CA VAL A 102 -21.98 36.79 -44.01
C VAL A 102 -21.61 37.39 -42.66
N ASN A 103 -22.02 38.65 -42.43
CA ASN A 103 -21.71 39.43 -41.22
C ASN A 103 -20.20 39.46 -40.90
N LYS A 104 -19.75 38.80 -39.82
CA LYS A 104 -18.34 38.76 -39.38
C LYS A 104 -17.65 37.41 -39.67
N GLY A 105 -18.25 36.55 -40.48
CA GLY A 105 -17.62 35.27 -40.85
C GLY A 105 -16.35 35.49 -41.67
N GLU A 106 -15.29 34.77 -41.31
CA GLU A 106 -13.95 34.97 -41.87
C GLU A 106 -13.20 33.63 -41.94
N ILE A 107 -12.22 33.56 -42.85
CA ILE A 107 -11.23 32.48 -42.90
C ILE A 107 -9.83 33.09 -42.82
N MET A 108 -9.01 32.59 -41.88
CA MET A 108 -7.64 33.03 -41.67
C MET A 108 -6.69 31.85 -41.76
N ILE A 109 -5.51 32.07 -42.36
CA ILE A 109 -4.43 31.08 -42.40
C ILE A 109 -3.19 31.68 -41.74
N PHE A 110 -2.52 30.85 -40.94
CA PHE A 110 -1.27 31.18 -40.28
C PHE A 110 -0.19 30.22 -40.76
N ASP A 111 1.00 30.76 -41.03
CA ASP A 111 2.17 29.99 -41.43
C ASP A 111 2.65 29.03 -40.32
N PRO A 112 3.41 27.97 -40.67
CA PRO A 112 3.84 26.98 -39.70
C PRO A 112 4.55 27.57 -38.47
N GLY A 113 4.10 27.17 -37.29
CA GLY A 113 4.68 27.58 -36.00
C GLY A 113 4.21 28.94 -35.46
N ARG A 114 3.28 29.61 -36.14
CA ARG A 114 2.72 30.91 -35.69
C ARG A 114 1.73 30.76 -34.54
N VAL A 115 0.88 29.73 -34.56
CA VAL A 115 -0.02 29.42 -33.45
C VAL A 115 0.74 28.62 -32.39
N SER A 116 0.55 28.97 -31.12
CA SER A 116 1.27 28.40 -29.99
C SER A 116 0.35 28.11 -28.81
N GLY A 117 0.88 27.45 -27.78
CA GLY A 117 0.13 27.12 -26.56
C GLY A 117 -0.33 25.67 -26.52
N ALA A 118 -0.97 25.29 -25.41
CA ALA A 118 -1.50 23.94 -25.24
C ALA A 118 -2.73 23.73 -26.12
N ILE A 119 -2.89 22.51 -26.62
CA ILE A 119 -4.05 22.13 -27.42
C ILE A 119 -5.34 22.29 -26.60
N GLY A 120 -6.33 22.99 -27.16
CA GLY A 120 -7.57 23.37 -26.49
C GLY A 120 -7.56 24.78 -25.89
N ALA A 121 -6.39 25.40 -25.76
CA ALA A 121 -6.21 26.76 -25.26
C ALA A 121 -5.17 27.53 -26.10
N GLU A 122 -5.16 27.28 -27.40
CA GLU A 122 -4.17 27.83 -28.31
C GLU A 122 -4.26 29.37 -28.38
N THR A 123 -3.09 30.02 -28.40
CA THR A 123 -2.96 31.45 -28.63
C THR A 123 -2.88 31.72 -30.13
N ILE A 124 -3.94 32.33 -30.65
CA ILE A 124 -4.04 32.74 -32.06
C ILE A 124 -3.44 34.15 -32.21
N PRO A 125 -2.43 34.36 -33.07
CA PRO A 125 -1.89 35.70 -33.31
C PRO A 125 -2.96 36.66 -33.86
N GLY A 126 -2.92 37.93 -33.43
CA GLY A 126 -3.88 38.95 -33.90
C GLY A 126 -3.75 39.32 -35.38
N THR A 127 -2.64 38.93 -36.03
CA THR A 127 -2.39 39.16 -37.46
C THR A 127 -2.13 37.83 -38.16
N PRO A 128 -3.06 37.39 -39.04
CA PRO A 128 -2.84 36.22 -39.88
C PRO A 128 -1.95 36.54 -41.07
N ASP A 129 -1.36 35.50 -41.66
CA ASP A 129 -0.54 35.61 -42.87
C ASP A 129 -1.42 35.67 -44.14
N PHE A 130 -2.68 35.21 -44.03
CA PHE A 130 -3.71 35.35 -45.06
C PHE A 130 -5.11 35.55 -44.44
N LYS A 131 -5.91 36.44 -45.04
CA LYS A 131 -7.36 36.56 -44.80
C LYS A 131 -8.13 36.38 -46.10
N CYS A 132 -9.23 35.64 -46.04
CA CYS A 132 -10.10 35.45 -47.19
C CYS A 132 -10.80 36.75 -47.60
N SER A 133 -11.09 37.66 -46.66
CA SER A 133 -11.65 38.99 -46.98
C SER A 133 -10.70 39.93 -47.76
N ASP A 134 -9.41 39.62 -47.86
CA ASP A 134 -8.46 40.36 -48.70
C ASP A 134 -8.58 39.98 -50.20
N GLN A 135 -9.29 38.88 -50.51
CA GLN A 135 -9.59 38.44 -51.87
C GLN A 135 -10.90 39.08 -52.40
N PRO A 136 -11.16 39.04 -53.72
CA PRO A 136 -12.40 39.58 -54.29
C PRO A 136 -13.69 39.09 -53.59
N SER A 137 -14.65 40.00 -53.41
CA SER A 137 -15.94 39.72 -52.78
C SER A 137 -16.62 38.49 -53.38
N GLY A 138 -17.18 37.64 -52.52
CA GLY A 138 -17.84 36.38 -52.91
C GLY A 138 -16.90 35.18 -53.06
N GLN A 139 -15.57 35.37 -53.04
CA GLN A 139 -14.64 34.25 -52.88
C GLN A 139 -14.77 33.61 -51.49
N GLY A 140 -14.51 32.31 -51.43
CA GLY A 140 -14.61 31.48 -50.24
C GLY A 140 -16.04 31.22 -49.76
N GLN A 141 -17.08 31.76 -50.41
CA GLN A 141 -18.46 31.57 -49.97
C GLN A 141 -19.07 30.27 -50.51
N ILE A 142 -19.54 29.40 -49.62
CA ILE A 142 -20.33 28.21 -49.96
C ILE A 142 -21.81 28.53 -49.70
N THR A 143 -22.63 28.65 -50.75
CA THR A 143 -24.03 29.09 -50.63
C THR A 143 -25.06 27.96 -50.75
N SER A 144 -24.63 26.75 -51.09
CA SER A 144 -25.54 25.63 -51.29
C SER A 144 -24.87 24.26 -51.06
N ARG A 145 -25.71 23.24 -50.83
CA ARG A 145 -25.29 21.84 -50.78
C ARG A 145 -24.64 21.37 -52.08
N THR A 146 -25.08 21.88 -53.23
CA THR A 146 -24.49 21.55 -54.54
C THR A 146 -23.04 22.03 -54.62
N GLN A 147 -22.77 23.26 -54.19
CA GLN A 147 -21.41 23.79 -54.13
C GLN A 147 -20.54 23.06 -53.10
N GLU A 148 -21.11 22.76 -51.92
CA GLU A 148 -20.42 21.97 -50.89
C GLU A 148 -19.96 20.62 -51.47
N LEU A 149 -20.87 19.87 -52.10
CA LEU A 149 -20.57 18.55 -52.67
C LEU A 149 -19.58 18.62 -53.84
N ALA A 150 -19.69 19.65 -54.69
CA ALA A 150 -18.77 19.85 -55.81
C ALA A 150 -17.36 20.28 -55.36
N GLY A 151 -17.22 20.86 -54.17
CA GLY A 151 -15.94 21.35 -53.65
C GLY A 151 -15.46 22.64 -54.35
N PRO A 152 -14.17 23.00 -54.17
CA PRO A 152 -13.65 24.23 -54.75
C PRO A 152 -13.48 24.12 -56.27
N ASN A 153 -13.85 25.19 -56.97
CA ASN A 153 -13.47 25.41 -58.36
C ASN A 153 -11.94 25.55 -58.48
N SER A 154 -11.38 25.37 -59.68
CA SER A 154 -9.98 25.74 -59.93
C SER A 154 -9.79 27.24 -59.76
N ILE A 155 -8.65 27.67 -59.22
CA ILE A 155 -8.30 29.09 -59.03
C ILE A 155 -8.33 29.82 -60.39
N THR A 156 -7.82 29.18 -61.45
CA THR A 156 -7.85 29.68 -62.83
C THR A 156 -8.43 28.65 -63.79
N GLY A 157 -9.21 29.09 -64.78
CA GLY A 157 -9.69 28.24 -65.88
C GLY A 157 -11.12 27.69 -65.75
N ASN A 158 -11.76 27.86 -64.58
CA ASN A 158 -13.15 27.41 -64.33
C ASN A 158 -13.37 25.90 -64.57
N ASN A 159 -12.41 25.06 -64.16
CA ASN A 159 -12.37 23.62 -64.43
C ASN A 159 -13.30 22.78 -63.53
N ASN A 160 -14.00 23.38 -62.57
CA ASN A 160 -15.09 22.77 -61.79
C ASN A 160 -16.20 23.81 -61.51
N PRO A 161 -17.00 24.16 -62.54
CA PRO A 161 -17.91 25.31 -62.50
C PRO A 161 -19.12 25.12 -61.56
N THR A 162 -19.40 23.89 -61.13
CA THR A 162 -20.42 23.59 -60.12
C THR A 162 -19.94 23.83 -58.69
N GLY A 163 -18.63 23.96 -58.51
CA GLY A 163 -17.99 24.23 -57.23
C GLY A 163 -18.13 25.68 -56.78
N TYR A 164 -17.81 25.93 -55.51
CA TYR A 164 -17.69 27.31 -55.01
C TYR A 164 -16.39 27.95 -55.52
N THR A 165 -16.34 29.28 -55.60
CA THR A 165 -15.10 29.99 -55.94
C THR A 165 -14.25 30.09 -54.66
N PRO A 166 -13.10 29.42 -54.56
CA PRO A 166 -12.34 29.37 -53.31
C PRO A 166 -11.55 30.66 -53.05
N CYS A 167 -11.34 30.95 -51.78
CA CYS A 167 -10.18 31.73 -51.36
C CYS A 167 -8.95 30.81 -51.44
N TYR A 168 -7.78 31.34 -51.79
CA TYR A 168 -6.58 30.53 -51.94
C TYR A 168 -5.34 31.19 -51.35
N TYR A 169 -4.46 30.36 -50.81
CA TYR A 169 -3.15 30.74 -50.28
C TYR A 169 -2.09 29.79 -50.83
N GLN A 170 -1.05 30.33 -51.46
CA GLN A 170 0.07 29.53 -51.93
C GLN A 170 1.07 29.34 -50.79
N ALA A 171 1.35 28.10 -50.42
CA ALA A 171 2.19 27.76 -49.29
C ALA A 171 3.64 28.26 -49.50
N PRO A 172 4.14 29.25 -48.72
CA PRO A 172 5.50 29.77 -48.87
C PRO A 172 6.58 28.77 -48.44
N SER A 173 6.22 27.79 -47.60
CA SER A 173 7.13 26.77 -47.08
C SER A 173 6.41 25.41 -46.92
N THR A 174 7.16 24.32 -46.77
CA THR A 174 6.57 23.03 -46.43
C THR A 174 6.32 22.97 -44.92
N GLY A 175 5.10 22.63 -44.50
CA GLY A 175 4.78 22.50 -43.08
C GLY A 175 3.28 22.40 -42.82
N ILE A 176 2.91 22.53 -41.54
CA ILE A 176 1.52 22.50 -41.09
C ILE A 176 1.05 23.94 -40.87
N TYR A 177 0.02 24.34 -41.61
CA TYR A 177 -0.62 25.64 -41.53
C TYR A 177 -1.85 25.53 -40.62
N ASP A 178 -2.09 26.55 -39.81
CA ASP A 178 -3.28 26.66 -38.97
C ASP A 178 -4.36 27.44 -39.72
N VAL A 179 -5.57 26.87 -39.80
CA VAL A 179 -6.72 27.44 -40.49
C VAL A 179 -7.84 27.70 -39.50
N VAL A 180 -8.21 28.97 -39.37
CA VAL A 180 -9.32 29.42 -38.54
C VAL A 180 -10.50 29.74 -39.44
N ILE A 181 -11.65 29.12 -39.17
CA ILE A 181 -12.92 29.43 -39.83
C ILE A 181 -13.89 29.88 -38.74
N THR A 182 -14.29 31.16 -38.75
CA THR A 182 -15.23 31.68 -37.76
C THR A 182 -16.67 31.58 -38.26
N GLY A 183 -17.60 31.43 -37.32
CA GLY A 183 -19.00 31.69 -37.61
C GLY A 183 -19.27 33.18 -37.85
N THR A 184 -20.52 33.52 -38.18
CA THR A 184 -20.96 34.88 -38.53
C THR A 184 -20.86 35.89 -37.40
N ASP A 185 -20.65 35.47 -36.15
CA ASP A 185 -20.43 36.36 -35.00
C ASP A 185 -18.93 36.72 -34.79
N GLY A 186 -18.01 36.08 -35.51
CA GLY A 186 -16.56 36.35 -35.45
C GLY A 186 -15.83 35.57 -34.35
N LEU A 187 -14.68 36.10 -33.91
CA LEU A 187 -13.73 35.40 -33.03
C LEU A 187 -14.15 35.29 -31.55
N ASP A 188 -14.95 36.23 -31.06
CA ASP A 188 -15.14 36.47 -29.62
C ASP A 188 -16.57 36.15 -29.10
N SER A 189 -17.31 35.30 -29.82
CA SER A 189 -18.70 34.97 -29.45
C SER A 189 -18.80 33.70 -28.61
N SER A 190 -19.74 33.69 -27.67
CA SER A 190 -20.18 32.52 -26.90
C SER A 190 -21.52 31.97 -27.37
N ARG A 191 -22.13 32.54 -28.43
CA ARG A 191 -23.53 32.28 -28.80
C ARG A 191 -23.70 31.02 -29.65
N ASP A 192 -24.71 30.21 -29.31
CA ASP A 192 -25.10 29.05 -30.11
C ASP A 192 -25.65 29.45 -31.48
N GLY A 193 -25.27 28.69 -32.50
CA GLY A 193 -25.88 28.76 -33.84
C GLY A 193 -27.27 28.12 -33.88
N SER A 194 -28.13 28.60 -34.78
CA SER A 194 -29.43 27.98 -35.05
C SER A 194 -29.29 26.82 -36.05
N VAL A 195 -28.63 25.74 -35.61
CA VAL A 195 -28.26 24.59 -36.45
C VAL A 195 -29.47 23.72 -36.79
N ALA A 196 -29.71 23.48 -38.08
CA ALA A 196 -30.80 22.64 -38.57
C ALA A 196 -30.46 21.13 -38.57
N GLY A 197 -29.19 20.79 -38.68
CA GLY A 197 -28.68 19.41 -38.58
C GLY A 197 -29.07 18.49 -39.74
N ASP A 198 -29.61 19.03 -40.83
CA ASP A 198 -30.08 18.28 -41.99
C ASP A 198 -28.97 18.09 -43.03
N ILE A 199 -28.79 16.86 -43.53
CA ILE A 199 -27.74 16.53 -44.52
C ILE A 199 -27.87 17.35 -45.81
N SER A 200 -29.09 17.72 -46.19
CA SER A 200 -29.39 18.45 -47.44
C SER A 200 -29.10 19.94 -47.40
N LEU A 201 -28.78 20.52 -46.23
CA LEU A 201 -28.65 21.97 -46.00
C LEU A 201 -29.84 22.79 -46.55
N SER A 202 -31.05 22.26 -46.37
CA SER A 202 -32.30 22.84 -46.86
C SER A 202 -32.74 24.10 -46.10
N SER A 203 -32.29 24.28 -44.86
CA SER A 203 -32.59 25.48 -44.07
C SER A 203 -31.75 26.69 -44.49
N GLY A 204 -32.38 27.85 -44.66
CA GLY A 204 -31.68 29.13 -44.89
C GLY A 204 -30.80 29.58 -43.73
N ASN A 205 -30.99 29.01 -42.53
CA ASN A 205 -30.10 29.25 -41.38
C ASN A 205 -28.67 28.76 -41.64
N ASN A 206 -28.49 27.80 -42.55
CA ASN A 206 -27.19 27.25 -42.88
C ASN A 206 -26.26 28.23 -43.63
N PHE A 207 -26.79 29.34 -44.14
CA PHE A 207 -26.08 30.30 -45.00
C PHE A 207 -26.36 31.77 -44.60
N SER A 208 -26.82 32.02 -43.38
CA SER A 208 -27.22 33.35 -42.90
C SER A 208 -26.60 33.68 -41.54
N ASN A 209 -26.86 34.90 -41.03
CA ASN A 209 -26.38 35.33 -39.71
C ASN A 209 -26.92 34.50 -38.52
N GLN A 210 -27.82 33.55 -38.77
CA GLN A 210 -28.28 32.59 -37.78
C GLN A 210 -27.23 31.52 -37.45
N GLN A 211 -26.18 31.39 -38.26
CA GLN A 211 -25.04 30.53 -37.98
C GLN A 211 -24.29 30.93 -36.69
N LYS A 212 -24.24 32.22 -36.36
CA LYS A 212 -23.63 32.79 -35.14
C LYS A 212 -22.22 32.23 -34.87
N GLY A 213 -22.02 31.42 -33.83
CA GLY A 213 -20.73 30.79 -33.51
C GLY A 213 -20.44 29.47 -34.26
N SER A 214 -21.26 29.08 -35.23
CA SER A 214 -21.15 27.80 -35.96
C SER A 214 -20.96 27.97 -37.47
N VAL A 215 -20.52 26.91 -38.16
CA VAL A 215 -20.32 26.88 -39.61
C VAL A 215 -20.91 25.59 -40.18
N ALA A 216 -21.87 25.70 -41.11
CA ALA A 216 -22.62 24.56 -41.63
C ALA A 216 -21.84 23.79 -42.71
N ALA A 217 -21.36 24.48 -43.73
CA ALA A 217 -20.47 23.95 -44.77
C ALA A 217 -19.11 24.65 -44.71
N TRP A 218 -18.03 23.89 -44.89
CA TRP A 218 -16.65 24.36 -44.86
C TRP A 218 -15.73 23.41 -45.63
N ASP A 219 -14.64 23.92 -46.16
CA ASP A 219 -13.70 23.16 -46.99
C ASP A 219 -12.28 23.73 -46.85
N VAL A 220 -11.30 22.84 -46.70
CA VAL A 220 -9.86 23.17 -46.65
C VAL A 220 -9.13 22.12 -47.46
N THR A 221 -8.85 22.45 -48.72
CA THR A 221 -8.33 21.51 -49.72
C THR A 221 -6.94 21.92 -50.18
N VAL A 222 -6.02 20.96 -50.35
CA VAL A 222 -4.69 21.21 -50.92
C VAL A 222 -4.61 20.73 -52.37
N ARG A 223 -4.05 21.55 -53.26
CA ARG A 223 -3.84 21.21 -54.69
C ARG A 223 -2.46 21.62 -55.19
N ASP A 224 -1.95 20.88 -56.18
CA ASP A 224 -0.60 21.12 -56.74
C ASP A 224 -0.49 22.40 -57.59
N SER A 225 -1.60 22.89 -58.17
CA SER A 225 -1.57 24.03 -59.09
C SER A 225 -2.91 24.77 -59.15
N GLN A 226 -2.89 25.99 -59.70
CA GLN A 226 -4.07 26.85 -59.83
C GLN A 226 -5.16 26.30 -60.76
N THR A 227 -4.81 25.43 -61.71
CA THR A 227 -5.76 24.82 -62.65
C THR A 227 -6.26 23.46 -62.18
N SER A 228 -5.64 22.86 -61.18
CA SER A 228 -5.96 21.52 -60.71
C SER A 228 -7.35 21.46 -60.07
N THR A 229 -8.03 20.33 -60.28
CA THR A 229 -9.25 19.92 -59.59
C THR A 229 -9.01 18.66 -58.75
N VAL A 230 -7.76 18.21 -58.64
CA VAL A 230 -7.37 17.00 -57.91
C VAL A 230 -6.88 17.39 -56.52
N ASP A 231 -7.55 16.85 -55.51
CA ASP A 231 -7.32 17.16 -54.10
C ASP A 231 -6.24 16.24 -53.50
N ARG A 232 -5.35 16.80 -52.68
CA ARG A 232 -4.38 16.06 -51.84
C ARG A 232 -5.02 15.73 -50.48
N ASN A 233 -5.60 14.54 -50.39
CA ASN A 233 -6.30 14.07 -49.20
C ASN A 233 -5.38 13.54 -48.11
N GLY A 234 -5.90 13.46 -46.89
CA GLY A 234 -5.19 12.92 -45.72
C GLY A 234 -4.23 13.92 -45.08
N ARG A 235 -4.39 15.23 -45.36
CA ARG A 235 -3.49 16.30 -44.92
C ARG A 235 -4.11 17.26 -43.92
N LEU A 236 -5.43 17.31 -43.88
CA LEU A 236 -6.25 18.07 -42.96
C LEU A 236 -6.59 17.24 -41.73
N PHE A 237 -6.33 17.81 -40.56
CA PHE A 237 -6.70 17.25 -39.28
C PHE A 237 -7.02 18.35 -38.28
N ALA A 238 -7.57 17.96 -37.14
CA ALA A 238 -7.56 18.77 -35.93
C ALA A 238 -7.16 17.86 -34.76
N TYR A 239 -6.69 18.44 -33.66
CA TYR A 239 -6.51 17.65 -32.43
C TYR A 239 -7.85 17.41 -31.71
N TYR A 240 -8.82 18.29 -31.94
CA TYR A 240 -10.19 18.13 -31.48
C TYR A 240 -11.16 18.85 -32.44
N TYR A 241 -12.37 18.33 -32.56
CA TYR A 241 -13.47 18.97 -33.29
C TYR A 241 -14.55 19.38 -32.29
N ALA A 242 -14.83 20.67 -32.21
CA ALA A 242 -15.99 21.21 -31.50
C ALA A 242 -17.16 21.28 -32.48
N LEU A 243 -18.21 20.51 -32.19
CA LEU A 243 -19.30 20.23 -33.12
C LEU A 243 -20.66 20.45 -32.46
N SER A 244 -21.63 20.91 -33.24
CA SER A 244 -23.02 21.07 -32.79
C SER A 244 -24.00 20.51 -33.82
N THR A 245 -24.86 19.60 -33.40
CA THR A 245 -26.02 19.16 -34.19
C THR A 245 -27.21 20.10 -34.03
N GLY A 246 -27.26 20.91 -32.96
CA GLY A 246 -28.35 21.86 -32.66
C GLY A 246 -29.54 21.26 -31.92
N GLY A 247 -29.47 19.98 -31.57
CA GLY A 247 -30.46 19.26 -30.77
C GLY A 247 -30.31 17.74 -30.93
N ASN A 248 -30.93 16.97 -30.05
CA ASN A 248 -30.87 15.50 -30.08
C ASN A 248 -31.90 14.89 -31.07
N GLY A 249 -31.86 13.57 -31.23
CA GLY A 249 -32.57 12.85 -32.30
C GLY A 249 -31.93 13.10 -33.68
N ARG A 250 -30.63 13.43 -33.70
CA ARG A 250 -29.82 13.78 -34.87
C ARG A 250 -28.54 12.93 -34.92
N PRO A 251 -28.66 11.61 -35.15
CA PRO A 251 -27.52 10.68 -35.15
C PRO A 251 -26.47 11.00 -36.23
N LEU A 252 -25.20 10.91 -35.85
CA LEU A 252 -24.02 11.14 -36.69
C LEU A 252 -23.35 9.83 -37.11
N ASN A 253 -22.89 9.75 -38.37
CA ASN A 253 -22.40 8.50 -38.97
C ASN A 253 -21.04 8.61 -39.68
N PHE A 254 -20.36 9.75 -39.62
CA PHE A 254 -19.12 9.93 -40.37
C PHE A 254 -17.91 9.24 -39.70
N PRO A 255 -16.91 8.81 -40.49
CA PRO A 255 -15.66 8.30 -39.96
C PRO A 255 -14.67 9.42 -39.61
N THR A 256 -13.77 9.13 -38.68
CA THR A 256 -12.53 9.90 -38.44
C THR A 256 -11.35 8.94 -38.32
N TYR A 257 -10.14 9.48 -38.46
CA TYR A 257 -8.90 8.71 -38.54
C TYR A 257 -7.84 9.26 -37.58
N PRO A 258 -7.92 8.96 -36.28
CA PRO A 258 -6.91 9.40 -35.32
C PRO A 258 -5.59 8.61 -35.48
N VAL A 259 -4.48 9.31 -35.22
CA VAL A 259 -3.13 8.73 -35.24
C VAL A 259 -2.45 9.01 -33.90
N THR A 260 -1.99 7.96 -33.23
CA THR A 260 -1.30 8.08 -31.94
C THR A 260 0.15 8.53 -32.12
N SER A 261 0.73 9.11 -31.06
CA SER A 261 2.10 9.65 -31.06
C SER A 261 3.20 8.64 -31.40
N ASP A 262 2.93 7.35 -31.22
CA ASP A 262 3.80 6.21 -31.49
C ASP A 262 3.47 5.47 -32.80
N GLY A 263 2.54 6.00 -33.60
CA GLY A 263 2.33 5.62 -35.00
C GLY A 263 1.17 4.65 -35.27
N PHE A 264 0.37 4.28 -34.27
CA PHE A 264 -0.84 3.48 -34.49
C PHE A 264 -1.94 4.35 -35.12
N ARG A 265 -2.69 3.78 -36.05
CA ARG A 265 -3.73 4.45 -36.83
C ARG A 265 -5.04 3.72 -36.65
N TYR A 266 -6.06 4.47 -36.27
CA TYR A 266 -7.39 3.92 -36.08
C TYR A 266 -8.35 4.53 -37.09
N LYS A 267 -9.42 3.80 -37.40
CA LYS A 267 -10.65 4.33 -37.99
C LYS A 267 -11.70 4.31 -36.90
N MET A 268 -12.36 5.43 -36.69
CA MET A 268 -13.48 5.58 -35.78
C MET A 268 -14.74 5.93 -36.55
N GLU A 269 -15.80 5.14 -36.43
CA GLU A 269 -17.09 5.41 -37.06
C GLU A 269 -18.14 5.66 -35.98
N LEU A 270 -18.69 6.88 -35.91
CA LEU A 270 -19.63 7.28 -34.85
C LEU A 270 -20.87 6.39 -34.74
N ARG A 271 -21.29 5.79 -35.86
CA ARG A 271 -22.36 4.78 -35.94
C ARG A 271 -23.58 5.18 -35.09
N GLY A 272 -24.12 6.35 -35.37
CA GLY A 272 -25.38 6.81 -34.80
C GLY A 272 -25.29 7.38 -33.38
N ALA A 273 -24.11 7.84 -32.96
CA ALA A 273 -23.98 8.73 -31.80
C ALA A 273 -24.85 9.98 -32.01
N ASP A 274 -25.61 10.39 -30.99
CA ASP A 274 -26.59 11.47 -31.07
C ASP A 274 -26.28 12.58 -30.04
N PRO A 275 -25.19 13.32 -30.27
CA PRO A 275 -24.84 14.45 -29.41
C PRO A 275 -25.62 15.72 -29.77
N ASN A 276 -25.70 16.70 -28.86
CA ASN A 276 -26.10 18.08 -29.19
C ASN A 276 -24.90 18.99 -29.46
N GLY A 277 -24.23 19.47 -28.41
CA GLY A 277 -23.00 20.24 -28.48
C GLY A 277 -21.90 19.46 -27.78
N PHE A 278 -20.86 19.08 -28.53
CA PHE A 278 -19.90 18.09 -28.05
C PHE A 278 -18.49 18.33 -28.59
N LEU A 279 -17.54 17.64 -27.98
CA LEU A 279 -16.16 17.55 -28.46
C LEU A 279 -15.89 16.13 -28.96
N LEU A 280 -15.20 16.04 -30.09
CA LEU A 280 -14.60 14.82 -30.60
C LEU A 280 -13.07 14.97 -30.55
N TYR A 281 -12.41 14.19 -29.70
CA TYR A 281 -10.97 14.16 -29.60
C TYR A 281 -10.47 12.83 -29.03
N GLY A 282 -9.15 12.65 -29.03
CA GLY A 282 -8.52 11.51 -28.40
C GLY A 282 -7.19 11.85 -27.74
N ASN A 283 -6.85 11.03 -26.75
CA ASN A 283 -5.65 11.16 -25.93
C ASN A 283 -5.22 9.79 -25.38
N GLN A 284 -4.13 9.75 -24.63
CA GLN A 284 -3.50 8.54 -24.12
C GLN A 284 -4.14 8.00 -22.83
N VAL A 285 -4.95 8.79 -22.12
CA VAL A 285 -5.31 8.48 -20.71
C VAL A 285 -6.81 8.56 -20.40
N GLY A 286 -7.61 9.06 -21.34
CA GLY A 286 -9.01 9.42 -21.16
C GLY A 286 -9.13 10.64 -20.24
N PHE A 287 -9.39 10.35 -18.98
CA PHE A 287 -9.50 11.30 -17.88
C PHE A 287 -8.45 11.00 -16.81
N PHE A 288 -8.07 12.01 -16.03
CA PHE A 288 -7.20 11.83 -14.88
C PHE A 288 -8.00 11.56 -13.61
N ASP A 289 -7.47 10.72 -12.73
CA ASP A 289 -7.92 10.57 -11.35
C ASP A 289 -7.62 11.86 -10.55
N SER A 290 -8.05 11.90 -9.30
CA SER A 290 -7.92 12.97 -8.32
C SER A 290 -6.50 13.49 -8.03
N ASP A 291 -5.46 12.83 -8.53
CA ASP A 291 -4.07 13.32 -8.47
C ASP A 291 -3.67 14.15 -9.71
N GLY A 292 -4.55 14.25 -10.71
CA GLY A 292 -4.33 14.96 -11.97
C GLY A 292 -3.29 14.29 -12.88
N LYS A 293 -2.94 13.01 -12.65
CA LYS A 293 -1.84 12.32 -13.37
C LYS A 293 -2.16 10.87 -13.72
N THR A 294 -2.79 10.13 -12.81
CA THR A 294 -3.09 8.71 -13.00
C THR A 294 -4.27 8.56 -13.97
N PRO A 295 -4.17 7.74 -15.03
CA PRO A 295 -5.31 7.48 -15.91
C PRO A 295 -6.47 6.84 -15.17
N LEU A 296 -7.68 7.36 -15.36
CA LEU A 296 -8.87 6.95 -14.61
C LEU A 296 -9.46 5.63 -15.11
N TYR A 297 -9.47 5.39 -16.44
CA TYR A 297 -10.11 4.23 -17.07
C TYR A 297 -11.60 4.04 -16.68
N HIS A 298 -12.29 5.16 -16.46
CA HIS A 298 -13.73 5.24 -16.22
C HIS A 298 -14.28 6.53 -16.84
N ASP A 299 -15.59 6.56 -16.98
CA ASP A 299 -16.33 7.78 -17.30
C ASP A 299 -16.22 8.84 -16.18
N VAL A 300 -16.41 10.11 -16.54
CA VAL A 300 -16.53 11.22 -15.58
C VAL A 300 -17.97 11.70 -15.47
N ASN A 301 -18.43 11.86 -14.23
CA ASN A 301 -19.75 12.40 -13.94
C ASN A 301 -19.66 13.90 -13.67
N GLY A 302 -20.53 14.69 -14.27
CA GLY A 302 -20.54 16.15 -14.16
C GLY A 302 -21.88 16.71 -13.73
N ASP A 303 -21.98 18.04 -13.83
CA ASP A 303 -23.23 18.79 -13.82
C ASP A 303 -23.11 19.96 -14.81
N GLY A 304 -24.22 20.30 -15.48
CA GLY A 304 -24.20 21.19 -16.64
C GLY A 304 -23.52 20.60 -17.88
N PHE A 305 -23.76 21.20 -19.04
CA PHE A 305 -23.24 20.70 -20.32
C PHE A 305 -21.73 20.91 -20.47
N GLU A 306 -21.16 21.96 -19.87
CA GLU A 306 -19.71 22.21 -19.94
C GLU A 306 -18.87 21.29 -19.04
N ILE A 307 -19.48 20.63 -18.05
CA ILE A 307 -18.82 19.74 -17.10
C ILE A 307 -17.58 20.43 -16.47
N LEU A 308 -17.73 21.67 -15.98
CA LEU A 308 -16.62 22.47 -15.47
C LEU A 308 -15.97 21.89 -14.20
N ASN A 309 -16.75 21.15 -13.41
CA ASN A 309 -16.34 20.57 -12.13
C ASN A 309 -16.81 19.10 -12.05
N PRO A 310 -16.10 18.15 -12.68
CA PRO A 310 -16.46 16.74 -12.59
C PRO A 310 -16.29 16.20 -11.15
N GLU A 311 -17.06 15.18 -10.81
CA GLU A 311 -17.13 14.62 -9.45
C GLU A 311 -15.88 13.83 -9.03
N GLY A 312 -15.60 13.75 -7.73
CA GLY A 312 -14.51 12.93 -7.20
C GLY A 312 -13.11 13.56 -7.28
N GLY A 313 -13.01 14.77 -7.84
CA GLY A 313 -11.74 15.46 -8.06
C GLY A 313 -11.01 15.02 -9.32
N VAL A 314 -11.63 14.19 -10.17
CA VAL A 314 -11.11 13.80 -11.48
C VAL A 314 -10.99 15.02 -12.40
N SER A 315 -10.24 14.90 -13.50
CA SER A 315 -10.11 16.00 -14.45
C SER A 315 -10.00 15.52 -15.90
N PHE A 316 -10.26 16.43 -16.83
CA PHE A 316 -10.02 16.19 -18.24
C PHE A 316 -8.51 16.13 -18.50
N SER A 317 -8.12 15.43 -19.56
CA SER A 317 -6.77 15.51 -20.12
C SER A 317 -6.81 16.21 -21.48
N ASN A 318 -5.70 16.82 -21.90
CA ASN A 318 -5.67 17.57 -23.14
C ASN A 318 -5.86 16.65 -24.36
N PRO A 319 -6.45 17.14 -25.47
CA PRO A 319 -6.37 16.45 -26.74
C PRO A 319 -4.91 16.30 -27.19
N GLN A 320 -4.53 15.09 -27.61
CA GLN A 320 -3.14 14.79 -28.00
C GLN A 320 -3.02 14.33 -29.44
N TYR A 321 -4.03 13.63 -29.96
CA TYR A 321 -3.88 12.88 -31.19
C TYR A 321 -4.48 13.62 -32.40
N PRO A 322 -3.71 13.84 -33.47
CA PRO A 322 -4.24 14.38 -34.72
C PRO A 322 -5.33 13.46 -35.26
N THR A 323 -6.50 14.02 -35.49
CA THR A 323 -7.67 13.31 -35.99
C THR A 323 -8.01 13.80 -37.39
N PHE A 324 -7.84 12.92 -38.38
CA PHE A 324 -8.05 13.24 -39.80
C PHE A 324 -9.47 12.89 -40.25
N LEU A 325 -9.91 13.50 -41.34
CA LEU A 325 -11.19 13.18 -41.99
C LEU A 325 -11.06 12.10 -43.08
N ASN A 326 -9.83 11.84 -43.51
CA ASN A 326 -9.46 10.79 -44.46
C ASN A 326 -8.35 9.92 -43.85
N PRO A 327 -8.09 8.72 -44.40
CA PRO A 327 -6.86 8.01 -44.11
C PRO A 327 -5.66 8.95 -44.32
N VAL A 328 -4.78 9.01 -43.32
CA VAL A 328 -3.64 9.93 -43.27
C VAL A 328 -2.70 9.76 -44.46
N ASP A 329 -2.25 10.89 -45.04
CA ASP A 329 -1.14 10.93 -45.98
C ASP A 329 0.18 10.78 -45.19
N PRO A 330 0.99 9.74 -45.46
CA PRO A 330 2.25 9.51 -44.76
C PRO A 330 3.21 10.70 -44.76
N ASP A 331 3.18 11.56 -45.78
CA ASP A 331 4.05 12.75 -45.88
C ASP A 331 3.82 13.75 -44.73
N VAL A 332 2.63 13.72 -44.12
CA VAL A 332 2.24 14.62 -43.03
C VAL A 332 2.92 14.24 -41.73
N LEU A 333 3.13 12.94 -41.50
CA LEU A 333 3.50 12.40 -40.19
C LEU A 333 4.76 13.02 -39.62
N GLY A 334 5.77 13.29 -40.46
CA GLY A 334 7.02 13.91 -40.05
C GLY A 334 6.91 15.36 -39.57
N SER A 335 5.80 16.05 -39.86
CA SER A 335 5.58 17.46 -39.51
C SER A 335 4.62 17.65 -38.32
N ILE A 336 3.96 16.58 -37.87
CA ILE A 336 2.95 16.66 -36.81
C ILE A 336 3.62 16.95 -35.47
N GLN A 337 3.14 17.97 -34.76
CA GLN A 337 3.54 18.25 -33.39
C GLN A 337 2.92 17.21 -32.44
N ARG A 338 3.69 16.73 -31.47
CA ARG A 338 3.21 15.79 -30.46
C ARG A 338 3.07 16.49 -29.14
N TYR A 339 2.08 16.07 -28.36
CA TYR A 339 1.77 16.63 -27.05
C TYR A 339 1.56 15.49 -26.05
N ARG A 340 1.91 15.73 -24.79
CA ARG A 340 1.62 14.84 -23.66
C ARG A 340 0.22 15.08 -23.12
N ALA A 341 -0.26 14.18 -22.27
CA ALA A 341 -1.63 14.22 -21.74
C ALA A 341 -1.88 15.45 -20.84
N ASP A 342 -0.81 16.02 -20.28
CA ASP A 342 -0.82 17.30 -19.54
C ASP A 342 -0.78 18.55 -20.43
N GLY A 343 -0.83 18.37 -21.76
CA GLY A 343 -0.77 19.45 -22.75
C GLY A 343 0.64 19.96 -23.07
N SER A 344 1.69 19.41 -22.44
CA SER A 344 3.07 19.81 -22.74
C SER A 344 3.52 19.34 -24.12
N PHE A 345 4.32 20.17 -24.81
CA PHE A 345 4.90 19.83 -26.11
C PHE A 345 5.93 18.70 -25.99
N ASP A 346 5.85 17.71 -26.89
CA ASP A 346 6.65 16.47 -26.89
C ASP A 346 7.42 16.25 -28.22
N GLY A 347 7.67 17.34 -28.96
CA GLY A 347 8.44 17.31 -30.20
C GLY A 347 7.61 17.19 -31.46
N VAL A 348 8.26 16.89 -32.58
CA VAL A 348 7.66 16.83 -33.93
C VAL A 348 7.96 15.47 -34.56
N GLY A 349 6.98 14.92 -35.28
CA GLY A 349 7.08 13.70 -36.04
C GLY A 349 6.40 12.51 -35.38
N ILE A 350 5.56 11.81 -36.13
CA ILE A 350 4.96 10.52 -35.76
C ILE A 350 5.63 9.40 -36.59
N PRO A 351 6.03 8.27 -35.99
CA PRO A 351 6.60 7.15 -36.72
C PRO A 351 5.67 6.61 -37.82
N LEU A 352 6.24 6.31 -39.00
CA LEU A 352 5.49 5.69 -40.09
C LEU A 352 5.08 4.24 -39.77
N ILE A 353 5.97 3.51 -39.10
CA ILE A 353 5.76 2.14 -38.64
C ILE A 353 5.56 2.21 -37.12
N PRO A 354 4.43 1.72 -36.58
CA PRO A 354 4.21 1.70 -35.15
C PRO A 354 5.23 0.79 -34.46
N THR A 355 5.68 1.20 -33.27
CA THR A 355 6.62 0.39 -32.47
C THR A 355 5.84 -0.63 -31.64
N VAL A 356 6.14 -1.92 -31.80
CA VAL A 356 5.54 -2.97 -30.97
C VAL A 356 6.10 -2.86 -29.54
N PRO A 357 5.24 -2.80 -28.50
CA PRO A 357 5.69 -2.68 -27.12
C PRO A 357 6.25 -4.00 -26.59
N THR A 358 7.29 -3.88 -25.77
CA THR A 358 7.93 -4.99 -25.05
C THR A 358 8.10 -4.63 -23.59
N VAL A 359 8.09 -5.64 -22.73
CA VAL A 359 8.41 -5.49 -21.31
C VAL A 359 9.19 -6.70 -20.81
N ASN A 360 10.18 -6.45 -19.97
CA ASN A 360 10.98 -7.50 -19.35
C ASN A 360 11.49 -7.06 -17.97
N GLY A 361 12.08 -8.01 -17.25
CA GLY A 361 12.75 -7.75 -15.98
C GLY A 361 11.81 -7.29 -14.86
N LEU A 362 10.51 -7.66 -14.88
CA LEU A 362 9.62 -7.36 -13.76
C LEU A 362 10.19 -7.99 -12.47
N SER A 363 10.45 -7.13 -11.49
CA SER A 363 10.92 -7.51 -10.16
C SER A 363 10.15 -6.74 -9.10
N PHE A 364 10.05 -7.31 -7.91
CA PHE A 364 9.46 -6.65 -6.75
C PHE A 364 10.49 -6.59 -5.63
N THR A 365 10.69 -5.38 -5.09
CA THR A 365 11.49 -5.15 -3.88
C THR A 365 10.55 -4.77 -2.75
N GLY A 366 10.37 -5.68 -1.80
CA GLY A 366 9.54 -5.48 -0.63
C GLY A 366 10.24 -4.70 0.47
N THR A 367 9.45 -4.22 1.42
CA THR A 367 9.90 -3.36 2.53
C THR A 367 10.63 -4.12 3.66
N ALA A 368 10.53 -5.44 3.71
CA ALA A 368 11.26 -6.25 4.71
C ALA A 368 12.61 -6.71 4.17
N SER A 369 12.63 -7.45 3.07
CA SER A 369 13.85 -7.93 2.40
C SER A 369 13.52 -8.58 1.06
N GLY A 370 14.35 -8.38 0.02
CA GLY A 370 14.15 -9.04 -1.27
C GLY A 370 12.76 -8.78 -1.84
N ASN A 371 12.01 -9.83 -2.18
CA ASN A 371 10.62 -9.72 -2.66
C ASN A 371 9.56 -9.82 -1.54
N THR A 372 9.94 -9.63 -0.28
CA THR A 372 9.09 -9.81 0.89
C THR A 372 8.75 -8.48 1.56
N SER A 373 7.47 -8.27 1.86
CA SER A 373 6.96 -7.10 2.59
C SER A 373 6.22 -7.54 3.84
N THR A 374 6.23 -6.71 4.87
CA THR A 374 5.28 -6.84 5.97
C THR A 374 3.86 -6.50 5.51
N GLN A 375 2.85 -7.05 6.18
CA GLN A 375 1.46 -6.76 5.85
C GLN A 375 1.17 -5.25 5.87
N GLY A 376 0.59 -4.74 4.78
CA GLY A 376 0.16 -3.34 4.66
C GLY A 376 1.27 -2.32 4.36
N THR A 377 2.51 -2.74 4.11
CA THR A 377 3.61 -1.80 3.79
C THR A 377 3.96 -1.76 2.31
N GLY A 378 3.72 -2.86 1.58
CA GLY A 378 4.01 -2.95 0.15
C GLY A 378 5.50 -2.82 -0.19
N GLY A 379 5.80 -2.24 -1.35
CA GLY A 379 7.16 -2.18 -1.90
C GLY A 379 7.20 -1.53 -3.28
N ASN A 380 8.25 -1.81 -4.05
CA ASN A 380 8.45 -1.22 -5.39
C ASN A 380 8.55 -2.32 -6.45
N PHE A 381 7.75 -2.18 -7.51
CA PHE A 381 7.96 -2.91 -8.76
C PHE A 381 8.95 -2.17 -9.64
N GLN A 382 9.82 -2.92 -10.33
CA GLN A 382 10.70 -2.39 -11.36
C GLN A 382 10.61 -3.26 -12.61
N PHE A 383 10.56 -2.64 -13.79
CA PHE A 383 10.56 -3.33 -15.08
C PHE A 383 11.21 -2.45 -16.16
N ASN A 384 11.50 -2.99 -17.34
CA ASN A 384 12.08 -2.26 -18.46
C ASN A 384 11.20 -2.39 -19.72
N THR A 385 11.08 -1.31 -20.49
CA THR A 385 10.29 -1.25 -21.73
C THR A 385 10.98 -0.48 -22.85
N ASN A 386 10.65 -0.75 -24.11
CA ASN A 386 11.19 -0.06 -25.29
C ASN A 386 10.40 1.17 -25.73
N VAL A 387 9.21 1.41 -25.18
CA VAL A 387 8.32 2.51 -25.57
C VAL A 387 7.94 3.39 -24.37
N SER A 388 7.60 4.64 -24.64
CA SER A 388 6.70 5.42 -23.78
C SER A 388 5.27 4.92 -23.98
N GLY A 389 4.40 5.08 -22.99
CA GLY A 389 3.03 4.56 -23.07
C GLY A 389 2.40 4.44 -21.69
N ASN A 390 1.41 3.56 -21.55
CA ASN A 390 0.86 3.25 -20.23
C ASN A 390 1.29 1.86 -19.79
N TYR A 391 1.32 1.63 -18.48
CA TYR A 391 1.48 0.30 -17.90
C TYR A 391 0.27 -0.08 -17.07
N GLN A 392 0.06 -1.39 -16.94
CA GLN A 392 -0.83 -1.99 -15.96
C GLN A 392 -0.09 -3.11 -15.24
N ILE A 393 0.03 -2.99 -13.91
CA ILE A 393 0.48 -4.08 -13.04
C ILE A 393 -0.74 -4.63 -12.32
N VAL A 394 -0.94 -5.95 -12.34
CA VAL A 394 -1.96 -6.63 -11.55
C VAL A 394 -1.29 -7.64 -10.62
N ILE A 395 -1.51 -7.48 -9.31
CA ILE A 395 -1.17 -8.47 -8.28
C ILE A 395 -2.40 -9.35 -8.05
N SER A 396 -2.27 -10.64 -8.34
CA SER A 396 -3.35 -11.61 -8.20
C SER A 396 -3.38 -12.19 -6.78
N ARG A 397 -4.54 -12.15 -6.11
CA ARG A 397 -4.68 -12.68 -4.75
C ARG A 397 -4.83 -14.20 -4.70
N ASP A 398 -5.49 -14.79 -5.68
CA ASP A 398 -5.70 -16.25 -5.78
C ASP A 398 -4.64 -16.96 -6.63
N GLY A 399 -3.79 -16.18 -7.32
CA GLY A 399 -2.71 -16.66 -8.16
C GLY A 399 -3.12 -17.07 -9.58
N VAL A 400 -4.40 -16.96 -9.92
CA VAL A 400 -4.95 -17.38 -11.22
C VAL A 400 -5.70 -16.24 -11.91
N ASN A 401 -6.48 -15.46 -11.16
CA ASN A 401 -7.28 -14.37 -11.68
C ASN A 401 -6.47 -13.07 -11.72
N PHE A 402 -6.24 -12.55 -12.92
CA PHE A 402 -5.59 -11.25 -13.17
C PHE A 402 -6.56 -10.16 -13.64
N ASP A 403 -7.85 -10.31 -13.36
CA ASP A 403 -8.84 -9.27 -13.59
C ASP A 403 -8.46 -8.02 -12.75
N PRO A 404 -8.17 -6.87 -13.40
CA PRO A 404 -7.80 -5.64 -12.71
C PRO A 404 -8.95 -5.03 -11.89
N THR A 405 -10.19 -5.44 -12.14
CA THR A 405 -11.41 -4.95 -11.46
C THR A 405 -11.81 -5.81 -10.27
N ASN A 406 -11.16 -6.97 -10.07
CA ASN A 406 -11.44 -7.82 -8.91
C ASN A 406 -11.08 -7.07 -7.62
N PRO A 407 -12.02 -6.90 -6.67
CA PRO A 407 -11.79 -6.15 -5.43
C PRO A 407 -10.70 -6.72 -4.52
N LEU A 408 -10.35 -8.01 -4.70
CA LEU A 408 -9.33 -8.72 -3.95
C LEU A 408 -7.93 -8.58 -4.58
N ASN A 409 -7.84 -8.32 -5.87
CA ASN A 409 -6.58 -8.07 -6.55
C ASN A 409 -6.07 -6.65 -6.26
N ARG A 410 -4.87 -6.34 -6.73
CA ARG A 410 -4.40 -4.94 -6.82
C ARG A 410 -4.05 -4.60 -8.25
N VAL A 411 -4.64 -3.53 -8.79
CA VAL A 411 -4.21 -2.89 -10.03
C VAL A 411 -3.39 -1.62 -9.74
N LEU A 412 -2.30 -1.43 -10.48
CA LEU A 412 -1.51 -0.19 -10.52
C LEU A 412 -1.38 0.22 -11.98
N ARG A 413 -1.75 1.47 -12.29
CA ARG A 413 -1.69 2.03 -13.64
C ARG A 413 -0.93 3.35 -13.61
N GLY A 414 -0.34 3.71 -14.73
CA GLY A 414 0.38 4.97 -14.86
C GLY A 414 0.94 5.17 -16.27
N THR A 415 1.42 6.38 -16.51
CA THR A 415 2.06 6.80 -17.76
C THR A 415 3.58 6.71 -17.64
N MET A 416 4.23 6.24 -18.69
CA MET A 416 5.69 6.17 -18.84
C MET A 416 6.10 7.19 -19.88
N ILE A 417 6.82 8.23 -19.45
CA ILE A 417 7.24 9.33 -20.32
C ILE A 417 8.50 8.95 -21.11
N THR A 418 9.32 8.04 -20.59
CA THR A 418 10.54 7.55 -21.23
C THR A 418 10.47 6.04 -21.43
N ASN A 419 11.19 5.54 -22.42
CA ASN A 419 11.55 4.13 -22.45
C ASN A 419 12.65 3.83 -21.42
N GLY A 420 12.97 2.55 -21.22
CA GLY A 420 13.93 2.10 -20.21
C GLY A 420 13.26 1.63 -18.92
N VAL A 421 14.04 1.69 -17.83
CA VAL A 421 13.65 1.21 -16.51
C VAL A 421 12.58 2.10 -15.89
N GLN A 422 11.50 1.48 -15.41
CA GLN A 422 10.38 2.09 -14.72
C GLN A 422 10.31 1.56 -13.30
N THR A 423 9.89 2.39 -12.34
CA THR A 423 9.66 1.99 -10.94
C THR A 423 8.27 2.42 -10.51
N VAL A 424 7.52 1.51 -9.90
CA VAL A 424 6.13 1.72 -9.47
C VAL A 424 5.98 1.29 -8.03
N THR A 425 5.55 2.21 -7.16
CA THR A 425 5.33 1.91 -5.75
C THR A 425 3.96 1.30 -5.52
N TRP A 426 3.90 0.32 -4.62
CA TRP A 426 2.68 -0.29 -4.11
C TRP A 426 2.64 -0.14 -2.59
N ASN A 427 1.46 0.19 -2.06
CA ASN A 427 1.24 0.46 -0.63
C ASN A 427 0.84 -0.79 0.19
N GLY A 428 0.85 -1.99 -0.40
CA GLY A 428 0.51 -3.22 0.32
C GLY A 428 -1.00 -3.52 0.40
N GLN A 429 -1.85 -2.73 -0.25
CA GLN A 429 -3.31 -2.87 -0.22
C GLN A 429 -3.89 -3.42 -1.53
N ASP A 430 -5.08 -4.02 -1.45
CA ASP A 430 -5.89 -4.45 -2.58
C ASP A 430 -6.71 -3.29 -3.18
N ASN A 431 -7.51 -3.59 -4.21
CA ASN A 431 -8.38 -2.63 -4.87
C ASN A 431 -9.49 -2.07 -3.96
N SER A 432 -9.82 -2.77 -2.89
CA SER A 432 -10.80 -2.34 -1.89
C SER A 432 -10.18 -1.51 -0.76
N GLY A 433 -8.85 -1.34 -0.76
CA GLY A 433 -8.11 -0.64 0.28
C GLY A 433 -7.78 -1.49 1.50
N ASN A 434 -8.02 -2.81 1.48
CA ASN A 434 -7.62 -3.69 2.57
C ASN A 434 -6.18 -4.16 2.37
N ASN A 435 -5.46 -4.40 3.47
CA ASN A 435 -4.12 -4.98 3.38
C ASN A 435 -4.17 -6.35 2.68
N PHE A 436 -3.18 -6.62 1.82
CA PHE A 436 -2.98 -7.96 1.29
C PHE A 436 -2.77 -8.96 2.45
N PRO A 437 -3.29 -10.19 2.37
CA PRO A 437 -3.16 -11.16 3.44
C PRO A 437 -1.72 -11.64 3.54
N VAL A 438 -1.36 -12.18 4.70
CA VAL A 438 -0.14 -12.97 4.84
C VAL A 438 -0.18 -14.15 3.88
N GLY A 439 0.88 -14.34 3.12
CA GLY A 439 0.96 -15.37 2.09
C GLY A 439 2.25 -15.29 1.29
N THR A 440 2.55 -16.37 0.58
CA THR A 440 3.77 -16.51 -0.21
C THR A 440 3.46 -16.64 -1.68
N ASN A 441 4.36 -16.17 -2.54
CA ASN A 441 4.32 -16.33 -4.00
C ASN A 441 3.09 -15.73 -4.68
N TYR A 442 2.55 -14.62 -4.18
CA TYR A 442 1.52 -13.85 -4.89
C TYR A 442 2.09 -13.42 -6.24
N PRO A 443 1.52 -13.85 -7.39
CA PRO A 443 2.06 -13.49 -8.68
C PRO A 443 1.57 -12.10 -9.07
N ALA A 444 2.47 -11.33 -9.67
CA ALA A 444 2.18 -10.02 -10.24
C ALA A 444 2.62 -9.99 -11.71
N ASN A 445 1.77 -9.43 -12.58
CA ASN A 445 2.02 -9.30 -14.01
C ASN A 445 2.01 -7.82 -14.40
N VAL A 446 2.97 -7.43 -15.24
CA VAL A 446 2.97 -6.13 -15.93
C VAL A 446 2.72 -6.31 -17.42
N GLN A 447 1.89 -5.44 -17.98
CA GLN A 447 1.67 -5.28 -19.42
C GLN A 447 1.81 -3.81 -19.79
N ILE A 448 2.34 -3.55 -20.99
CA ILE A 448 2.51 -2.21 -21.56
C ILE A 448 1.49 -2.01 -22.67
N HIS A 449 0.85 -0.85 -22.66
CA HIS A 449 -0.12 -0.43 -23.66
C HIS A 449 0.55 0.61 -24.56
N ALA A 450 0.80 0.22 -25.82
CA ALA A 450 1.17 1.15 -26.89
C ALA A 450 -0.04 1.44 -27.78
N GLY A 451 0.01 2.51 -28.56
CA GLY A 451 -1.11 2.96 -29.37
C GLY A 451 -2.37 3.22 -28.57
N GLU A 452 -2.24 3.43 -27.25
CA GLU A 452 -3.41 3.59 -26.40
C GLU A 452 -4.14 4.86 -26.79
N TYR A 453 -5.39 4.65 -27.20
CA TYR A 453 -6.29 5.65 -27.71
C TYR A 453 -7.56 5.61 -26.90
N HIS A 454 -7.76 6.64 -26.10
CA HIS A 454 -9.02 6.95 -25.44
C HIS A 454 -9.84 7.89 -26.31
N PHE A 455 -11.15 7.71 -26.28
CA PHE A 455 -12.16 8.54 -26.93
C PHE A 455 -13.08 9.15 -25.88
N PRO A 456 -12.68 10.28 -25.29
CA PRO A 456 -13.56 11.07 -24.45
C PRO A 456 -14.73 11.61 -25.28
N PHE A 457 -15.91 11.04 -25.09
CA PHE A 457 -17.15 11.51 -25.69
C PHE A 457 -17.91 12.38 -24.69
N ILE A 458 -17.76 13.70 -24.87
CA ILE A 458 -18.21 14.70 -23.90
C ILE A 458 -19.63 15.15 -24.22
N ASP A 459 -20.51 15.03 -23.24
CA ASP A 459 -21.93 15.36 -23.33
C ASP A 459 -22.57 14.72 -24.57
N GLY A 460 -22.37 13.40 -24.73
CA GLY A 460 -22.77 12.64 -25.90
C GLY A 460 -24.20 12.10 -25.86
N GLU A 461 -25.03 12.64 -24.96
CA GLU A 461 -26.42 12.31 -24.60
C GLU A 461 -26.91 10.88 -24.88
N ASN A 462 -27.09 10.53 -26.16
CA ASN A 462 -27.50 9.19 -26.59
C ASN A 462 -26.53 8.53 -27.58
N ASN A 463 -26.55 7.21 -27.56
CA ASN A 463 -25.85 6.36 -28.51
C ASN A 463 -26.64 5.08 -28.72
N PHE A 464 -27.81 5.23 -29.35
CA PHE A 464 -28.80 4.15 -29.46
C PHE A 464 -28.31 2.93 -30.25
N TYR A 465 -27.38 3.16 -31.19
CA TYR A 465 -26.82 2.13 -32.07
C TYR A 465 -25.47 1.58 -31.58
N GLY A 466 -24.97 2.04 -30.43
CA GLY A 466 -23.80 1.48 -29.74
C GLY A 466 -22.45 1.81 -30.36
N GLY A 467 -22.32 2.89 -31.12
CA GLY A 467 -21.02 3.36 -31.64
C GLY A 467 -20.10 3.96 -30.55
N PRO A 468 -18.95 4.52 -30.93
CA PRO A 468 -18.34 4.35 -32.24
C PRO A 468 -17.81 2.91 -32.46
N THR A 469 -17.73 2.49 -33.71
CA THR A 469 -16.87 1.35 -34.08
C THR A 469 -15.43 1.84 -34.18
N ILE A 470 -14.48 1.15 -33.55
CA ILE A 470 -13.05 1.44 -33.65
C ILE A 470 -12.38 0.31 -34.44
N THR A 471 -11.45 0.64 -35.33
CA THR A 471 -10.67 -0.36 -36.08
C THR A 471 -9.21 0.04 -36.20
N LEU A 472 -8.28 -0.79 -35.73
CA LEU A 472 -6.85 -0.62 -35.97
C LEU A 472 -6.52 -0.89 -37.45
N LEU A 473 -5.83 0.05 -38.09
CA LEU A 473 -5.56 0.04 -39.53
C LEU A 473 -4.15 -0.45 -39.91
N ASN A 474 -3.17 -0.35 -39.01
CA ASN A 474 -1.77 -0.66 -39.30
C ASN A 474 -1.11 -1.55 -38.24
N GLY A 475 -1.59 -2.80 -38.14
CA GLY A 475 -1.05 -3.83 -37.27
C GLY A 475 -2.04 -4.99 -37.10
N ALA A 476 -1.57 -6.09 -36.52
CA ALA A 476 -2.42 -7.18 -36.07
C ALA A 476 -2.46 -7.13 -34.53
N ASN A 477 -3.53 -6.53 -33.98
CA ASN A 477 -3.68 -6.41 -32.54
C ASN A 477 -3.93 -7.80 -31.92
N PRO A 478 -3.14 -8.24 -30.92
CA PRO A 478 -3.37 -9.48 -30.20
C PRO A 478 -4.77 -9.60 -29.58
N LEU A 479 -5.41 -8.49 -29.24
CA LEU A 479 -6.78 -8.45 -28.70
C LEU A 479 -7.87 -8.46 -29.79
N GLY A 480 -7.50 -8.29 -31.05
CA GLY A 480 -8.42 -8.05 -32.16
C GLY A 480 -8.44 -6.59 -32.62
N ASN A 481 -8.56 -6.36 -33.93
CA ASN A 481 -8.46 -5.01 -34.48
C ASN A 481 -9.69 -4.14 -34.21
N THR A 482 -10.82 -4.71 -33.80
CA THR A 482 -12.05 -3.98 -33.43
C THR A 482 -12.32 -3.98 -31.93
N THR A 483 -11.34 -4.36 -31.12
CA THR A 483 -11.49 -4.49 -29.68
C THR A 483 -11.28 -3.16 -28.98
N ALA A 484 -12.20 -2.83 -28.08
CA ALA A 484 -12.08 -1.70 -27.16
C ALA A 484 -12.58 -2.11 -25.78
N PHE A 485 -12.53 -1.17 -24.85
CA PHE A 485 -12.89 -1.33 -23.46
C PHE A 485 -13.70 -0.12 -22.98
N PHE A 486 -14.57 -0.36 -22.01
CA PHE A 486 -15.31 0.68 -21.31
C PHE A 486 -15.63 0.23 -19.89
N ASP A 487 -15.78 1.21 -18.99
CA ASP A 487 -16.26 0.97 -17.63
C ASP A 487 -17.16 2.13 -17.17
N ASP A 488 -18.45 1.91 -17.33
CA ASP A 488 -19.49 2.89 -17.02
C ASP A 488 -19.95 2.79 -15.55
N ARG A 489 -19.29 1.95 -14.73
CA ARG A 489 -19.62 1.77 -13.29
C ARG A 489 -19.13 2.95 -12.44
N GLY A 490 -19.70 3.08 -11.25
CA GLY A 490 -19.12 3.93 -10.22
C GLY A 490 -17.74 3.43 -9.78
N TYR A 491 -16.91 4.36 -9.29
CA TYR A 491 -15.52 4.13 -8.94
C TYR A 491 -15.13 4.88 -7.67
N ARG A 492 -14.00 4.50 -7.09
CA ARG A 492 -13.35 5.20 -5.98
C ARG A 492 -12.07 5.86 -6.49
N THR A 493 -11.96 7.17 -6.34
CA THR A 493 -10.76 7.92 -6.72
C THR A 493 -9.64 7.72 -5.70
N LEU A 494 -8.40 8.06 -6.07
CA LEU A 494 -7.22 7.95 -5.20
C LEU A 494 -7.33 8.73 -3.89
N ASN A 495 -8.09 9.83 -3.86
CA ASN A 495 -8.38 10.58 -2.62
C ASN A 495 -9.46 9.94 -1.73
N GLY A 496 -10.01 8.79 -2.13
CA GLY A 496 -10.99 8.02 -1.39
C GLY A 496 -12.47 8.34 -1.70
N THR A 497 -12.75 9.31 -2.57
CA THR A 497 -14.14 9.69 -2.92
C THR A 497 -14.81 8.64 -3.80
N VAL A 498 -16.04 8.24 -3.47
CA VAL A 498 -16.84 7.33 -4.31
C VAL A 498 -17.84 8.09 -5.17
N VAL A 499 -17.63 7.99 -6.48
CA VAL A 499 -18.50 8.52 -7.53
C VAL A 499 -19.39 7.40 -8.04
N GLY A 500 -20.70 7.63 -8.14
CA GLY A 500 -21.63 6.64 -8.68
C GLY A 500 -23.07 6.84 -8.24
N LYS A 501 -23.92 5.86 -8.59
CA LYS A 501 -25.35 5.86 -8.29
C LYS A 501 -25.65 4.96 -7.09
N GLY A 502 -26.11 5.54 -5.98
CA GLY A 502 -26.49 4.78 -4.78
C GLY A 502 -26.47 5.64 -3.53
N ASN A 503 -27.06 5.13 -2.45
CA ASN A 503 -27.05 5.77 -1.13
C ASN A 503 -25.81 5.38 -0.32
N THR A 504 -25.23 4.22 -0.61
CA THR A 504 -24.00 3.70 0.02
C THR A 504 -22.86 3.57 -0.99
N ASP A 505 -21.61 3.55 -0.50
CA ASP A 505 -20.43 3.32 -1.34
C ASP A 505 -20.51 1.99 -2.11
N ALA A 506 -21.00 0.93 -1.47
CA ALA A 506 -21.16 -0.38 -2.10
C ALA A 506 -22.16 -0.34 -3.25
N GLU A 507 -23.29 0.35 -3.09
CA GLU A 507 -24.26 0.54 -4.17
C GLU A 507 -23.68 1.37 -5.31
N LYS A 508 -22.94 2.44 -5.01
CA LYS A 508 -22.33 3.29 -6.05
C LYS A 508 -21.34 2.52 -6.91
N LEU A 509 -20.48 1.70 -6.30
CA LEU A 509 -19.46 0.89 -7.00
C LEU A 509 -20.05 -0.27 -7.81
N ALA A 510 -21.23 -0.77 -7.41
CA ALA A 510 -21.87 -1.91 -8.08
C ALA A 510 -22.73 -1.50 -9.29
N ASN A 511 -23.10 -0.22 -9.41
CA ASN A 511 -24.01 0.27 -10.44
C ASN A 511 -23.30 1.09 -11.51
N ALA A 512 -23.88 1.14 -12.71
CA ALA A 512 -23.54 2.16 -13.70
C ALA A 512 -23.74 3.57 -13.11
N LEU A 513 -22.99 4.55 -13.62
CA LEU A 513 -23.21 5.96 -13.32
C LEU A 513 -24.67 6.37 -13.58
N CYS A 514 -25.12 7.41 -12.89
CA CYS A 514 -26.53 7.79 -12.93
C CYS A 514 -26.95 8.36 -14.30
N GLY A 515 -28.14 8.01 -14.77
CA GLY A 515 -28.72 8.50 -16.03
C GLY A 515 -29.76 7.51 -16.56
N SER A 516 -30.55 7.95 -17.53
CA SER A 516 -31.58 7.11 -18.14
C SER A 516 -30.97 6.17 -19.18
N ASN A 517 -31.35 4.90 -19.14
CA ASN A 517 -30.89 3.84 -20.07
C ASN A 517 -29.35 3.73 -20.17
N PRO A 518 -28.65 3.44 -19.06
CA PRO A 518 -27.22 3.13 -19.11
C PRO A 518 -26.94 1.88 -19.96
N PRO A 519 -25.70 1.71 -20.45
CA PRO A 519 -25.24 0.47 -21.07
C PRO A 519 -25.52 -0.78 -20.23
N ASN A 520 -25.81 -1.89 -20.91
CA ASN A 520 -25.92 -3.21 -20.31
C ASN A 520 -25.27 -4.25 -21.25
N PRO A 521 -24.12 -4.83 -20.89
CA PRO A 521 -23.42 -4.70 -19.60
C PRO A 521 -22.87 -3.29 -19.36
N ALA A 522 -22.68 -2.93 -18.09
CA ALA A 522 -22.16 -1.60 -17.68
C ALA A 522 -20.64 -1.46 -17.84
N PHE A 523 -19.94 -2.53 -18.21
CA PHE A 523 -18.51 -2.52 -18.50
C PHE A 523 -18.18 -3.70 -19.42
N SER A 524 -17.11 -3.59 -20.19
CA SER A 524 -16.59 -4.68 -21.01
C SER A 524 -15.81 -5.71 -20.18
N ASP A 525 -15.49 -6.86 -20.75
CA ASP A 525 -14.50 -7.76 -20.14
C ASP A 525 -13.18 -6.99 -19.93
N PRO A 526 -12.65 -6.90 -18.69
CA PRO A 526 -11.50 -6.05 -18.39
C PRO A 526 -10.16 -6.63 -18.88
N ILE A 527 -10.15 -7.86 -19.40
CA ILE A 527 -8.98 -8.54 -19.95
C ILE A 527 -9.08 -8.63 -21.47
N LEU A 528 -10.24 -9.02 -21.99
CA LEU A 528 -10.46 -9.30 -23.42
C LEU A 528 -11.16 -8.17 -24.17
N GLY A 529 -11.75 -7.21 -23.45
CA GLY A 529 -12.51 -6.11 -24.02
C GLY A 529 -13.84 -6.58 -24.63
N PHE A 530 -14.35 -5.79 -25.56
CA PHE A 530 -15.51 -6.14 -26.37
C PHE A 530 -15.28 -5.77 -27.84
N ASP A 531 -16.00 -6.43 -28.74
CA ASP A 531 -15.98 -6.09 -30.16
C ASP A 531 -16.88 -4.86 -30.41
N THR A 532 -16.25 -3.75 -30.81
CA THR A 532 -16.93 -2.47 -31.09
C THR A 532 -17.91 -2.54 -32.27
N THR A 533 -17.89 -3.60 -33.09
CA THR A 533 -18.91 -3.80 -34.14
C THR A 533 -20.25 -4.27 -33.57
N THR A 534 -20.31 -4.69 -32.31
CA THR A 534 -21.55 -5.07 -31.62
C THR A 534 -22.24 -3.86 -30.99
N ASN A 535 -23.48 -4.02 -30.52
CA ASN A 535 -24.23 -2.94 -29.84
C ASN A 535 -24.05 -2.97 -28.31
N ALA A 536 -22.97 -3.59 -27.81
CA ALA A 536 -22.76 -3.81 -26.37
C ALA A 536 -22.74 -2.51 -25.55
N ARG A 537 -22.24 -1.41 -26.14
CA ARG A 537 -22.15 -0.10 -25.50
C ARG A 537 -23.22 0.90 -25.94
N LYS A 538 -24.41 0.42 -26.32
CA LYS A 538 -25.54 1.31 -26.60
C LYS A 538 -26.06 1.96 -25.30
N PHE A 539 -26.44 3.23 -25.36
CA PHE A 539 -27.05 3.93 -24.23
C PHE A 539 -28.03 5.02 -24.66
N GLY A 540 -28.82 5.50 -23.72
CA GLY A 540 -29.79 6.57 -23.93
C GLY A 540 -31.03 6.11 -24.71
N GLY A 541 -31.69 7.05 -25.38
CA GLY A 541 -32.86 6.83 -26.22
C GLY A 541 -32.61 7.14 -27.69
N ALA A 542 -33.64 7.02 -28.53
CA ALA A 542 -33.57 7.39 -29.95
C ALA A 542 -33.73 8.91 -30.19
N SER A 543 -34.11 9.67 -29.16
CA SER A 543 -34.25 11.14 -29.21
C SER A 543 -34.35 11.71 -27.78
N GLY A 544 -34.14 13.02 -27.64
CA GLY A 544 -34.23 13.73 -26.37
C GLY A 544 -33.04 13.45 -25.44
N GLY A 545 -33.25 13.49 -24.13
CA GLY A 545 -32.24 13.10 -23.15
C GLY A 545 -31.28 14.19 -22.70
N ASN A 546 -31.26 15.36 -23.33
CA ASN A 546 -30.48 16.51 -22.88
C ASN A 546 -31.26 17.28 -21.80
N SER A 547 -30.87 17.12 -20.54
CA SER A 547 -31.44 17.88 -19.42
C SER A 547 -30.46 18.91 -18.87
N ASN A 548 -29.17 18.81 -19.25
CA ASN A 548 -28.07 19.59 -18.69
C ASN A 548 -28.04 19.56 -17.17
N THR A 549 -28.60 18.50 -16.57
CA THR A 549 -28.72 18.35 -15.13
C THR A 549 -28.32 16.93 -14.76
N LYS A 550 -27.39 16.84 -13.83
CA LYS A 550 -26.88 15.57 -13.32
C LYS A 550 -27.99 14.56 -13.03
N CYS A 551 -27.81 13.34 -13.55
CA CYS A 551 -28.69 12.18 -13.37
C CYS A 551 -30.12 12.31 -13.94
N ARG A 552 -30.52 13.41 -14.58
CA ARG A 552 -31.90 13.61 -15.06
C ARG A 552 -32.09 13.28 -16.55
N GLY A 553 -31.04 13.39 -17.35
CA GLY A 553 -31.08 13.11 -18.78
C GLY A 553 -30.85 11.65 -19.15
N ALA A 554 -30.53 11.44 -20.42
CA ALA A 554 -29.99 10.19 -20.93
C ALA A 554 -28.63 9.90 -20.29
N PHE A 555 -28.14 8.66 -20.43
CA PHE A 555 -26.91 8.24 -19.78
C PHE A 555 -25.72 9.19 -20.06
N GLY A 556 -25.51 9.63 -21.30
CA GLY A 556 -24.42 10.52 -21.67
C GLY A 556 -24.60 12.00 -21.29
N ASP A 557 -25.78 12.42 -20.84
CA ASP A 557 -26.07 13.81 -20.45
C ASP A 557 -25.19 14.22 -19.26
N THR A 558 -24.50 15.35 -19.38
CA THR A 558 -23.59 15.90 -18.36
C THR A 558 -22.43 14.97 -17.97
N LYS A 559 -21.96 14.12 -18.89
CA LYS A 559 -20.84 13.19 -18.66
C LYS A 559 -19.76 13.27 -19.73
N GLY A 560 -18.54 12.94 -19.33
CA GLY A 560 -17.49 12.54 -20.26
C GLY A 560 -17.41 11.03 -20.27
N LEU A 561 -17.82 10.40 -21.36
CA LEU A 561 -17.78 8.95 -21.50
C LEU A 561 -16.45 8.54 -22.12
N ASP A 562 -15.82 7.48 -21.63
CA ASP A 562 -14.52 7.04 -22.12
C ASP A 562 -14.59 5.68 -22.81
N LEU A 563 -14.18 5.60 -24.07
CA LEU A 563 -13.96 4.35 -24.80
C LEU A 563 -12.48 4.25 -25.13
N TRP A 564 -11.81 3.16 -24.79
CA TRP A 564 -10.39 3.05 -25.08
C TRP A 564 -9.99 1.74 -25.76
N THR A 565 -8.89 1.79 -26.51
CA THR A 565 -8.25 0.64 -27.14
C THR A 565 -6.75 0.80 -27.06
N TYR A 566 -6.00 -0.29 -27.13
CA TYR A 566 -4.55 -0.28 -27.12
C TYR A 566 -3.99 -1.53 -27.80
N PHE A 567 -2.71 -1.48 -28.15
CA PHE A 567 -1.90 -2.61 -28.55
C PHE A 567 -1.07 -3.10 -27.34
N PRO A 568 -1.33 -4.30 -26.79
CA PRO A 568 -0.60 -4.79 -25.62
C PRO A 568 0.77 -5.38 -25.96
N SER A 569 1.71 -5.29 -25.00
CA SER A 569 2.88 -6.15 -24.95
C SER A 569 2.52 -7.57 -24.47
N GLY A 570 3.45 -8.51 -24.64
CA GLY A 570 3.46 -9.72 -23.79
C GLY A 570 3.59 -9.32 -22.31
N ALA A 571 3.06 -10.14 -21.40
CA ALA A 571 3.21 -9.89 -19.97
C ALA A 571 4.60 -10.31 -19.44
N SER A 572 5.11 -9.57 -18.47
CA SER A 572 6.25 -10.00 -17.64
C SER A 572 5.76 -10.23 -16.21
N SER A 573 6.25 -11.29 -15.54
CA SER A 573 5.72 -11.74 -14.26
C SER A 573 6.80 -11.76 -13.18
N THR A 574 6.38 -11.54 -11.94
CA THR A 574 7.20 -11.73 -10.73
C THR A 574 6.34 -12.28 -9.60
N GLN A 575 6.96 -12.59 -8.46
CA GLN A 575 6.27 -13.06 -7.26
C GLN A 575 6.68 -12.24 -6.05
N LEU A 576 5.75 -12.06 -5.11
CA LEU A 576 5.98 -11.37 -3.85
C LEU A 576 5.42 -12.14 -2.66
N ASN A 577 5.99 -11.89 -1.50
CA ASN A 577 5.58 -12.48 -0.23
C ASN A 577 5.09 -11.39 0.74
N ILE A 578 4.06 -11.71 1.50
CA ILE A 578 3.54 -10.88 2.59
C ILE A 578 3.69 -11.67 3.88
N ILE A 579 4.43 -11.12 4.84
CA ILE A 579 4.64 -11.71 6.17
C ILE A 579 3.84 -10.94 7.23
N GLY A 580 3.29 -11.67 8.20
CA GLY A 580 2.57 -11.10 9.32
C GLY A 580 3.51 -10.65 10.45
N PRO A 581 2.97 -10.00 11.47
CA PRO A 581 3.65 -9.93 12.75
C PRO A 581 3.81 -11.34 13.37
N VAL A 582 4.73 -11.46 14.32
CA VAL A 582 5.01 -12.68 15.09
C VAL A 582 4.89 -12.39 16.57
N ASP A 583 4.34 -13.33 17.32
CA ASP A 583 4.27 -13.25 18.77
C ASP A 583 5.34 -14.15 19.42
N ILE A 584 5.87 -13.72 20.56
CA ILE A 584 6.78 -14.53 21.39
C ILE A 584 6.18 -14.69 22.77
N SER A 585 6.16 -15.91 23.31
CA SER A 585 5.61 -16.18 24.65
C SER A 585 6.39 -17.24 25.42
N GLY A 586 6.21 -17.22 26.73
CA GLY A 586 6.77 -18.19 27.65
C GLY A 586 6.13 -18.08 29.04
N THR A 587 6.58 -18.96 29.94
CA THR A 587 6.13 -19.03 31.33
C THR A 587 7.33 -19.03 32.27
N ILE A 588 7.20 -18.29 33.37
CA ILE A 588 8.11 -18.36 34.51
C ILE A 588 7.55 -19.39 35.50
N TRP A 589 8.24 -20.52 35.63
CA TRP A 589 7.83 -21.64 36.47
C TRP A 589 8.46 -21.56 37.87
N ASN A 590 7.65 -21.91 38.87
CA ASN A 590 8.11 -22.14 40.23
C ASN A 590 8.74 -23.55 40.34
N ASP A 591 9.98 -23.66 39.90
CA ASP A 591 10.81 -24.87 39.88
C ASP A 591 11.38 -25.18 41.29
N ILE A 592 10.48 -25.59 42.18
CA ILE A 592 10.79 -25.83 43.60
C ILE A 592 11.87 -26.90 43.78
N ASP A 593 11.85 -27.95 42.96
CA ASP A 593 12.79 -29.07 43.04
C ASP A 593 14.15 -28.77 42.37
N ASN A 594 14.27 -27.62 41.71
CA ASN A 594 15.48 -27.17 41.00
C ASN A 594 15.90 -28.17 39.92
N SER A 595 14.92 -28.76 39.25
CA SER A 595 15.13 -29.73 38.18
C SER A 595 15.77 -29.10 36.94
N ALA A 596 15.64 -27.78 36.73
CA ALA A 596 16.33 -27.06 35.66
C ALA A 596 17.85 -26.97 35.85
N ASN A 597 18.32 -26.94 37.10
CA ASN A 597 19.74 -26.90 37.51
C ASN A 597 20.64 -25.95 36.67
N ASN A 598 20.25 -24.69 36.60
CA ASN A 598 20.87 -23.61 35.83
C ASN A 598 20.89 -23.83 34.30
N THR A 599 19.88 -24.52 33.77
CA THR A 599 19.65 -24.70 32.33
C THR A 599 18.23 -24.28 31.93
N PHE A 600 17.93 -24.22 30.63
CA PHE A 600 16.56 -24.01 30.12
C PHE A 600 15.81 -25.33 29.83
N SER A 601 16.38 -26.46 30.25
CA SER A 601 15.78 -27.78 30.04
C SER A 601 15.21 -28.30 31.35
N ASN A 602 14.14 -29.09 31.27
CA ASN A 602 13.48 -29.70 32.42
C ASN A 602 13.01 -28.69 33.49
N ILE A 603 12.72 -27.43 33.10
CA ILE A 603 12.14 -26.43 34.03
C ILE A 603 10.74 -26.87 34.51
N GLN A 604 9.95 -27.44 33.60
CA GLN A 604 8.66 -28.02 33.91
C GLN A 604 8.76 -29.54 33.72
N ASN A 605 8.56 -30.29 34.80
CA ASN A 605 8.49 -31.76 34.79
C ASN A 605 7.09 -32.29 35.18
N GLY A 606 6.13 -31.39 35.37
CA GLY A 606 4.70 -31.69 35.51
C GLY A 606 4.10 -31.32 36.87
N ALA A 607 4.93 -30.84 37.80
CA ALA A 607 4.51 -30.45 39.16
C ALA A 607 4.57 -28.92 39.40
N GLU A 608 5.27 -28.19 38.55
CA GLU A 608 5.53 -26.76 38.70
C GLU A 608 4.31 -25.92 38.30
N VAL A 609 4.07 -24.87 39.07
CA VAL A 609 3.05 -23.85 38.77
C VAL A 609 3.74 -22.56 38.39
N GLY A 610 3.17 -21.82 37.43
CA GLY A 610 3.75 -20.54 37.03
C GLY A 610 3.61 -19.47 38.12
N THR A 611 4.54 -18.52 38.15
CA THR A 611 4.62 -17.46 39.16
C THR A 611 5.19 -16.16 38.59
N ASP A 612 4.72 -15.02 39.07
CA ASP A 612 5.24 -13.68 38.73
C ASP A 612 6.36 -13.20 39.67
N ALA A 613 6.72 -14.00 40.69
CA ALA A 613 7.63 -13.64 41.77
C ALA A 613 7.29 -12.32 42.51
N GLY A 614 6.04 -11.85 42.43
CA GLY A 614 5.62 -10.58 43.01
C GLY A 614 5.98 -9.33 42.19
N GLY A 615 6.21 -9.47 40.88
CA GLY A 615 6.30 -8.32 39.95
C GLY A 615 7.49 -8.34 39.00
N LEU A 616 7.69 -9.44 38.25
CA LEU A 616 8.71 -9.53 37.21
C LEU A 616 8.25 -8.95 35.86
N HIS A 617 9.24 -8.56 35.05
CA HIS A 617 9.08 -8.24 33.64
C HIS A 617 9.96 -9.15 32.78
N ALA A 618 9.39 -9.64 31.67
CA ALA A 618 10.14 -10.22 30.57
C ALA A 618 10.46 -9.11 29.56
N ILE A 619 11.72 -9.03 29.12
CA ILE A 619 12.23 -7.95 28.28
C ILE A 619 12.86 -8.57 27.04
N LEU A 620 12.32 -8.26 25.86
CA LEU A 620 12.88 -8.67 24.57
C LEU A 620 13.97 -7.67 24.16
N VAL A 621 15.13 -8.18 23.77
CA VAL A 621 16.35 -7.40 23.55
C VAL A 621 16.92 -7.71 22.17
N ASP A 622 17.37 -6.69 21.44
CA ASP A 622 18.06 -6.83 20.16
C ASP A 622 19.55 -7.21 20.30
N SER A 623 20.23 -7.38 19.17
CA SER A 623 21.65 -7.74 19.11
C SER A 623 22.59 -6.67 19.68
N SER A 624 22.12 -5.44 19.84
CA SER A 624 22.88 -4.33 20.44
C SER A 624 22.64 -4.20 21.95
N GLY A 625 21.77 -5.03 22.53
CA GLY A 625 21.43 -4.98 23.95
C GLY A 625 20.30 -3.99 24.29
N ASN A 626 19.62 -3.42 23.30
CA ASN A 626 18.53 -2.48 23.51
C ASN A 626 17.16 -3.18 23.56
N VAL A 627 16.23 -2.61 24.32
CA VAL A 627 14.88 -3.15 24.48
C VAL A 627 14.07 -2.97 23.21
N LEU A 628 13.51 -4.07 22.69
CA LEU A 628 12.50 -4.07 21.62
C LEU A 628 11.08 -4.06 22.18
N ALA A 629 10.85 -4.82 23.25
CA ALA A 629 9.56 -4.91 23.92
C ALA A 629 9.72 -5.29 25.40
N THR A 630 8.76 -4.92 26.24
CA THR A 630 8.71 -5.30 27.66
C THR A 630 7.30 -5.81 27.97
N SER A 631 7.20 -6.88 28.75
CA SER A 631 5.94 -7.51 29.14
C SER A 631 5.95 -7.77 30.64
N SER A 632 4.89 -7.36 31.35
CA SER A 632 4.72 -7.75 32.75
C SER A 632 4.36 -9.22 32.82
N VAL A 633 5.00 -9.94 33.74
CA VAL A 633 4.70 -11.35 33.98
C VAL A 633 3.38 -11.43 34.75
N ALA A 634 2.41 -12.16 34.23
CA ALA A 634 1.13 -12.35 34.90
C ALA A 634 1.29 -13.29 36.12
N ALA A 635 0.35 -13.22 37.07
CA ALA A 635 0.42 -13.99 38.33
C ALA A 635 0.57 -15.52 38.15
N ASN A 636 0.10 -16.05 37.01
CA ASN A 636 0.25 -17.44 36.59
C ASN A 636 1.59 -17.73 35.88
N GLY A 637 2.54 -16.80 35.90
CA GLY A 637 3.87 -16.89 35.28
C GLY A 637 3.94 -16.58 33.79
N THR A 638 2.81 -16.43 33.08
CA THR A 638 2.84 -16.24 31.62
C THR A 638 3.24 -14.83 31.23
N TYR A 639 3.95 -14.70 30.11
CA TYR A 639 4.23 -13.42 29.46
C TYR A 639 4.16 -13.57 27.94
N SER A 640 3.88 -12.47 27.25
CA SER A 640 3.90 -12.42 25.79
C SER A 640 4.36 -11.06 25.25
N PHE A 641 5.03 -11.10 24.12
CA PHE A 641 5.36 -9.96 23.27
C PHE A 641 4.54 -10.12 21.99
N LEU A 642 3.65 -9.16 21.73
CA LEU A 642 2.70 -9.25 20.63
C LEU A 642 3.11 -8.34 19.47
N GLY A 643 2.80 -8.73 18.25
CA GLY A 643 2.87 -7.83 17.09
C GLY A 643 4.29 -7.52 16.61
N LEU A 644 5.27 -8.41 16.84
CA LEU A 644 6.66 -8.14 16.53
C LEU A 644 6.93 -8.26 15.03
N ALA A 645 7.95 -7.54 14.55
CA ALA A 645 8.41 -7.68 13.18
C ALA A 645 9.01 -9.09 12.96
N SER A 646 8.53 -9.79 11.93
CA SER A 646 9.07 -11.08 11.49
C SER A 646 10.52 -10.99 11.00
N ASN A 647 11.21 -12.14 10.92
CA ASN A 647 12.56 -12.31 10.35
C ASN A 647 13.66 -11.48 11.04
N GLN A 648 13.58 -11.33 12.37
CA GLN A 648 14.65 -10.73 13.18
C GLN A 648 15.62 -11.80 13.68
N ASN A 649 16.90 -11.43 13.77
CA ASN A 649 17.96 -12.32 14.23
C ASN A 649 18.57 -11.81 15.54
N ASP A 650 19.22 -12.73 16.26
CA ASP A 650 20.01 -12.45 17.45
C ASP A 650 19.24 -11.77 18.59
N LEU A 651 17.97 -12.15 18.77
CA LEU A 651 17.13 -11.67 19.86
C LEU A 651 17.38 -12.46 21.14
N SER A 652 17.21 -11.83 22.30
CA SER A 652 17.22 -12.52 23.60
C SER A 652 16.12 -12.01 24.52
N ILE A 653 15.71 -12.82 25.49
CA ILE A 653 14.75 -12.42 26.53
C ILE A 653 15.48 -12.36 27.87
N ARG A 654 15.22 -11.31 28.64
CA ARG A 654 15.79 -11.07 29.97
C ARG A 654 14.70 -10.88 31.02
N LEU A 655 14.91 -11.43 32.21
CA LEU A 655 14.05 -11.18 33.37
C LEU A 655 14.61 -10.08 34.27
N SER A 656 13.76 -9.15 34.69
CA SER A 656 14.12 -8.11 35.66
C SER A 656 12.90 -7.64 36.46
N PRO A 657 13.06 -7.20 37.72
CA PRO A 657 12.00 -6.49 38.46
C PRO A 657 11.78 -5.06 37.93
N THR A 658 12.66 -4.56 37.05
CA THR A 658 12.53 -3.24 36.43
C THR A 658 12.09 -3.40 34.98
N ALA A 659 10.99 -2.77 34.58
CA ALA A 659 10.53 -2.77 33.19
C ALA A 659 11.57 -2.14 32.25
N GLY A 660 11.70 -2.70 31.05
CA GLY A 660 12.55 -2.14 30.00
C GLY A 660 11.91 -0.93 29.33
N THR A 661 12.73 0.04 28.88
CA THR A 661 12.27 1.16 28.05
C THR A 661 12.71 0.93 26.62
N ILE A 662 11.76 0.86 25.67
CA ILE A 662 12.03 0.57 24.24
C ILE A 662 13.10 1.52 23.69
N GLY A 663 14.09 0.96 22.99
CA GLY A 663 15.22 1.68 22.40
C GLY A 663 16.36 2.04 23.35
N GLN A 664 16.25 1.74 24.65
CA GLN A 664 17.32 1.93 25.65
C GLN A 664 17.99 0.60 26.01
N PRO A 665 19.21 0.60 26.58
CA PRO A 665 19.84 -0.60 27.10
C PRO A 665 18.94 -1.34 28.10
N ALA A 666 18.85 -2.66 27.95
CA ALA A 666 18.01 -3.47 28.84
C ALA A 666 18.51 -3.41 30.31
N PRO A 667 17.60 -3.28 31.30
CA PRO A 667 17.93 -3.38 32.71
C PRO A 667 18.73 -4.64 33.04
N THR A 668 19.53 -4.60 34.11
CA THR A 668 20.31 -5.77 34.55
C THR A 668 19.38 -6.92 34.93
N ALA A 669 19.75 -8.14 34.54
CA ALA A 669 18.97 -9.33 34.85
C ALA A 669 19.04 -9.62 36.35
N SER A 670 17.88 -9.72 37.01
CA SER A 670 17.80 -9.97 38.45
C SER A 670 16.42 -10.52 38.83
N LEU A 671 16.28 -10.98 40.08
CA LEU A 671 15.02 -11.44 40.65
C LEU A 671 14.63 -10.58 41.87
N PRO A 672 13.33 -10.50 42.21
CA PRO A 672 12.88 -9.93 43.47
C PRO A 672 13.49 -10.63 44.67
N ASN A 673 13.56 -9.93 45.81
CA ASN A 673 14.07 -10.52 47.05
C ASN A 673 13.25 -11.75 47.46
N GLY A 674 13.89 -12.75 48.05
CA GLY A 674 13.25 -14.03 48.39
C GLY A 674 13.15 -15.05 47.26
N TRP A 675 13.69 -14.75 46.06
CA TRP A 675 13.73 -15.67 44.93
C TRP A 675 15.16 -15.97 44.46
N THR A 676 15.35 -17.17 43.96
CA THR A 676 16.58 -17.64 43.32
C THR A 676 16.27 -18.26 41.98
N ASN A 677 17.14 -18.04 41.00
CA ASN A 677 16.96 -18.58 39.66
C ASN A 677 17.38 -20.06 39.64
N THR A 678 16.60 -20.88 38.93
CA THR A 678 16.94 -22.27 38.64
C THR A 678 17.26 -22.46 37.15
N SER A 679 16.96 -21.48 36.29
CA SER A 679 17.51 -21.30 34.94
C SER A 679 18.35 -20.02 34.86
N PRO A 680 19.13 -19.78 33.79
CA PRO A 680 19.68 -18.45 33.53
C PRO A 680 18.57 -17.39 33.40
N LEU A 681 18.83 -16.14 33.81
CA LEU A 681 17.88 -15.02 33.74
C LEU A 681 17.86 -14.29 32.39
N ALA A 682 18.67 -14.76 31.45
CA ALA A 682 18.64 -14.33 30.07
C ALA A 682 18.78 -15.54 29.15
N THR A 683 17.97 -15.61 28.09
CA THR A 683 18.07 -16.68 27.10
C THR A 683 19.36 -16.54 26.28
N ALA A 684 19.82 -17.64 25.67
CA ALA A 684 20.71 -17.52 24.52
C ALA A 684 20.02 -16.73 23.40
N THR A 685 20.81 -16.18 22.47
CA THR A 685 20.25 -15.50 21.30
C THR A 685 19.49 -16.49 20.41
N PHE A 686 18.39 -16.03 19.83
CA PHE A 686 17.57 -16.81 18.91
C PHE A 686 17.03 -15.92 17.79
N ASN A 687 16.64 -16.55 16.69
CA ASN A 687 16.05 -15.88 15.54
C ASN A 687 14.54 -16.14 15.53
N ILE A 688 13.78 -15.17 15.02
CA ILE A 688 12.35 -15.33 14.75
C ILE A 688 12.12 -15.29 13.25
N GLY A 689 11.31 -16.22 12.75
CA GLY A 689 10.92 -16.30 11.34
C GLY A 689 9.57 -15.62 11.11
N THR A 690 8.63 -16.35 10.53
CA THR A 690 7.25 -15.92 10.26
C THR A 690 6.20 -16.64 11.11
N ALA A 691 6.63 -17.39 12.12
CA ALA A 691 5.77 -18.17 13.01
C ALA A 691 6.04 -17.77 14.46
N ASP A 692 5.00 -17.87 15.29
CA ASP A 692 5.07 -17.59 16.71
C ASP A 692 6.11 -18.47 17.41
N VAL A 693 6.81 -17.87 18.37
CA VAL A 693 7.81 -18.56 19.19
C VAL A 693 7.25 -18.72 20.60
N THR A 694 6.91 -19.94 20.95
CA THR A 694 6.37 -20.28 22.27
C THR A 694 7.44 -20.94 23.15
N GLU A 695 7.08 -21.25 24.41
CA GLU A 695 7.89 -22.04 25.34
C GLU A 695 9.28 -21.43 25.61
N ARG A 696 9.36 -20.09 25.62
CA ARG A 696 10.55 -19.37 26.10
C ARG A 696 10.53 -19.27 27.62
N ASP A 697 10.64 -20.42 28.26
CA ASP A 697 10.38 -20.53 29.69
C ASP A 697 11.60 -20.19 30.56
N PHE A 698 11.33 -19.80 31.81
CA PHE A 698 12.33 -19.57 32.85
C PHE A 698 11.98 -20.34 34.10
N GLY A 699 12.99 -20.81 34.84
CA GLY A 699 12.85 -21.46 36.13
C GLY A 699 13.33 -20.57 37.27
N ILE A 700 12.49 -20.41 38.29
CA ILE A 700 12.83 -19.75 39.55
C ILE A 700 12.25 -20.53 40.74
N LYS A 701 12.78 -20.32 41.93
CA LYS A 701 12.21 -20.87 43.17
C LYS A 701 12.34 -19.91 44.34
N PRO A 702 11.44 -20.00 45.34
CA PRO A 702 11.61 -19.31 46.61
C PRO A 702 12.94 -19.70 47.24
N SER A 703 13.66 -18.70 47.76
CA SER A 703 14.87 -18.93 48.53
C SER A 703 14.51 -19.54 49.89
N ALA A 704 15.30 -20.51 50.35
CA ALA A 704 15.20 -21.01 51.72
C ALA A 704 15.75 -19.97 52.72
N PRO A 705 15.17 -19.88 53.93
CA PRO A 705 15.77 -19.09 55.00
C PRO A 705 17.03 -19.77 55.50
N GLU A 706 18.00 -18.98 55.98
CA GLU A 706 19.24 -19.46 56.57
C GLU A 706 19.50 -18.68 57.86
N LEU A 707 19.91 -19.40 58.92
CA LEU A 707 20.22 -18.86 60.23
C LEU A 707 21.62 -19.32 60.65
N LEU A 708 22.51 -18.36 60.88
CA LEU A 708 23.84 -18.61 61.45
C LEU A 708 23.76 -18.57 62.97
N LEU A 709 24.52 -19.43 63.65
CA LEU A 709 24.58 -19.50 65.12
C LEU A 709 26.05 -19.52 65.58
N VAL A 710 26.41 -18.63 66.52
CA VAL A 710 27.77 -18.51 67.05
C VAL A 710 27.74 -18.55 68.58
N LYS A 711 28.26 -19.62 69.19
CA LYS A 711 28.30 -19.78 70.66
C LYS A 711 29.66 -19.36 71.24
N ARG A 712 29.63 -18.60 72.33
CA ARG A 712 30.81 -18.11 73.06
C ARG A 712 30.60 -18.16 74.58
N ILE A 713 31.70 -18.30 75.32
CA ILE A 713 31.77 -17.96 76.75
C ILE A 713 32.06 -16.46 76.83
N THR A 714 31.18 -15.71 77.49
CA THR A 714 31.21 -14.23 77.49
C THR A 714 31.55 -13.63 78.85
N ALA A 715 31.44 -14.39 79.94
CA ALA A 715 31.90 -13.97 81.26
C ALA A 715 32.27 -15.17 82.15
N ILE A 716 33.18 -14.95 83.09
CA ILE A 716 33.49 -15.88 84.19
C ILE A 716 33.39 -15.11 85.51
N ASN A 717 32.62 -15.61 86.47
CA ASN A 717 32.38 -14.99 87.78
C ASN A 717 31.90 -13.53 87.67
N GLY A 718 31.03 -13.25 86.69
CA GLY A 718 30.52 -11.91 86.41
C GLY A 718 31.55 -10.96 85.79
N GLN A 719 32.77 -11.41 85.49
CA GLN A 719 33.75 -10.61 84.75
C GLN A 719 33.59 -10.85 83.25
N PRO A 720 33.22 -9.82 82.46
CA PRO A 720 33.09 -9.94 81.01
C PRO A 720 34.44 -10.28 80.36
N ILE A 721 34.41 -11.15 79.36
CA ILE A 721 35.57 -11.48 78.55
C ILE A 721 35.67 -10.50 77.39
N ASP A 722 36.73 -9.70 77.38
CA ASP A 722 37.02 -8.75 76.30
C ASP A 722 37.91 -9.34 75.22
N PHE A 723 37.37 -10.29 74.46
CA PHE A 723 38.06 -10.94 73.36
C PHE A 723 37.10 -11.35 72.24
N TYR A 724 37.65 -11.61 71.06
CA TYR A 724 36.91 -12.03 69.88
C TYR A 724 37.58 -13.29 69.32
N ASP A 725 37.00 -14.46 69.50
CA ASP A 725 37.59 -15.71 69.00
C ASP A 725 37.09 -15.96 67.57
N ASP A 726 37.98 -16.16 66.60
CA ASP A 726 37.61 -16.55 65.23
C ASP A 726 37.67 -18.07 65.14
N ASP A 727 36.57 -18.70 64.75
CA ASP A 727 36.65 -20.11 64.37
C ASP A 727 37.35 -20.22 63.03
N THR A 728 38.63 -20.57 63.04
CA THR A 728 39.41 -20.79 61.82
C THR A 728 39.51 -22.27 61.43
N THR A 729 38.82 -23.17 62.14
CA THR A 729 39.11 -24.61 62.08
C THR A 729 37.93 -25.50 61.75
N SER A 730 36.70 -25.07 62.05
CA SER A 730 35.52 -25.86 61.71
C SER A 730 35.13 -25.72 60.24
N SER A 731 34.28 -26.62 59.76
CA SER A 731 33.64 -26.50 58.44
C SER A 731 32.74 -25.26 58.31
N LYS A 732 32.49 -24.53 59.40
CA LYS A 732 31.69 -23.32 59.48
C LYS A 732 32.51 -22.05 59.77
N GLN A 733 33.82 -22.10 59.62
CA GLN A 733 34.74 -20.97 59.85
C GLN A 733 34.38 -19.66 59.14
N ALA A 734 33.63 -19.71 58.04
CA ALA A 734 33.20 -18.51 57.32
C ALA A 734 31.99 -17.80 57.98
N GLU A 735 31.26 -18.47 58.88
CA GLU A 735 30.04 -17.95 59.49
C GLU A 735 30.35 -16.80 60.48
N ASP A 736 31.45 -16.88 61.23
CA ASP A 736 31.93 -15.82 62.14
C ASP A 736 32.31 -14.53 61.36
N ASN A 737 32.72 -14.71 60.10
CA ASN A 737 33.18 -13.66 59.21
C ASN A 737 32.10 -13.20 58.20
N HIS A 738 30.84 -13.59 58.43
CA HIS A 738 29.75 -13.23 57.52
C HIS A 738 29.57 -11.70 57.47
N PRO A 739 29.51 -11.07 56.29
CA PRO A 739 29.55 -9.61 56.16
C PRO A 739 28.34 -8.89 56.77
N ASN A 740 27.23 -9.59 57.02
CA ASN A 740 26.01 -8.98 57.55
C ASN A 740 25.89 -9.01 59.08
N TRP A 741 26.89 -9.53 59.81
CA TRP A 741 26.95 -9.30 61.26
C TRP A 741 27.02 -7.79 61.56
N PRO A 742 26.45 -7.31 62.69
CA PRO A 742 26.43 -5.88 63.01
C PRO A 742 27.83 -5.27 63.10
N THR A 743 27.98 -4.02 62.65
CA THR A 743 29.20 -3.22 62.83
C THR A 743 29.23 -2.51 64.20
N PRO A 744 30.40 -2.06 64.70
CA PRO A 744 31.72 -2.05 64.05
C PRO A 744 32.38 -3.43 63.97
N LEU A 745 33.30 -3.56 63.02
CA LEU A 745 34.27 -4.66 63.00
C LEU A 745 35.39 -4.32 63.99
N ASN A 746 35.89 -5.31 64.71
CA ASN A 746 37.00 -5.13 65.63
C ASN A 746 38.27 -4.76 64.83
N ALA A 747 38.95 -3.69 65.26
CA ALA A 747 40.20 -3.25 64.63
C ALA A 747 41.45 -3.64 65.45
N ASN A 748 41.27 -4.30 66.59
CA ASN A 748 42.32 -4.50 67.58
C ASN A 748 42.99 -5.88 67.48
N SER A 749 44.12 -5.95 66.78
CA SER A 749 44.95 -7.15 66.64
C SER A 749 45.68 -7.56 67.92
N ALA A 750 45.73 -6.74 68.97
CA ALA A 750 46.42 -7.06 70.22
C ALA A 750 45.66 -8.09 71.09
N ASN A 751 44.37 -8.27 70.83
CA ASN A 751 43.51 -9.27 71.44
C ASN A 751 43.20 -10.41 70.44
N GLY A 752 44.21 -10.84 69.68
CA GLY A 752 44.26 -12.11 68.92
C GLY A 752 43.06 -12.46 68.02
N SER A 753 42.45 -11.49 67.36
CA SER A 753 41.26 -11.73 66.52
C SER A 753 41.35 -11.06 65.15
N THR A 754 40.84 -11.75 64.15
CA THR A 754 40.61 -11.31 62.77
C THR A 754 39.55 -10.20 62.72
N VAL A 755 39.37 -9.59 61.53
CA VAL A 755 38.44 -8.46 61.29
C VAL A 755 36.99 -8.96 61.30
N MET A 756 36.44 -9.21 62.49
CA MET A 756 35.09 -9.73 62.72
C MET A 756 34.20 -8.73 63.48
N SER A 757 32.90 -9.00 63.53
CA SER A 757 31.95 -8.14 64.23
C SER A 757 32.24 -8.05 65.74
N GLU A 758 32.25 -6.83 66.29
CA GLU A 758 32.33 -6.63 67.75
C GLU A 758 31.12 -7.21 68.50
N PHE A 759 30.03 -7.52 67.78
CA PHE A 759 28.86 -8.17 68.35
C PHE A 759 29.16 -9.60 68.83
N LEU A 760 30.10 -10.31 68.19
CA LEU A 760 30.42 -11.72 68.48
C LEU A 760 31.42 -11.92 69.63
N LYS A 761 31.50 -10.96 70.54
CA LYS A 761 32.45 -10.93 71.66
C LYS A 761 32.36 -12.19 72.53
N GLY A 762 33.51 -12.70 72.95
CA GLY A 762 33.67 -13.86 73.82
C GLY A 762 34.72 -14.84 73.31
N ARG A 763 34.83 -15.99 73.99
CA ARG A 763 35.78 -17.07 73.68
C ARG A 763 35.07 -18.35 73.27
N ILE A 764 35.62 -19.09 72.32
CA ILE A 764 35.27 -20.50 72.08
C ILE A 764 35.82 -21.34 73.23
N ASN A 765 37.07 -21.06 73.65
CA ASN A 765 37.72 -21.67 74.79
C ASN A 765 38.26 -20.61 75.76
N ALA A 766 37.63 -20.48 76.93
CA ALA A 766 38.01 -19.50 77.95
C ALA A 766 39.07 -20.00 78.95
N GLY A 767 39.68 -21.17 78.70
CA GLY A 767 40.70 -21.76 79.56
C GLY A 767 40.11 -22.61 80.70
N THR A 768 40.92 -22.84 81.74
CA THR A 768 40.57 -23.70 82.87
C THR A 768 39.74 -22.94 83.92
N VAL A 769 38.68 -23.58 84.40
CA VAL A 769 37.77 -23.09 85.45
C VAL A 769 37.80 -24.03 86.64
N LYS A 770 37.39 -23.58 87.82
CA LYS A 770 37.32 -24.37 89.06
C LYS A 770 35.89 -24.50 89.58
N SER A 771 35.66 -25.48 90.47
CA SER A 771 34.37 -25.64 91.16
C SER A 771 33.95 -24.32 91.82
N ASN A 772 32.66 -24.01 91.69
CA ASN A 772 31.98 -22.77 92.03
C ASN A 772 32.20 -21.57 91.08
N ASP A 773 33.01 -21.67 90.03
CA ASP A 773 33.03 -20.62 89.01
C ASP A 773 31.67 -20.55 88.29
N VAL A 774 31.23 -19.34 87.96
CA VAL A 774 30.02 -19.09 87.15
C VAL A 774 30.43 -18.75 85.73
N LEU A 775 29.94 -19.51 84.75
CA LEU A 775 30.22 -19.30 83.33
C LEU A 775 28.98 -18.74 82.66
N GLN A 776 29.15 -17.66 81.89
CA GLN A 776 28.11 -17.11 81.04
C GLN A 776 28.33 -17.56 79.60
N TYR A 777 27.32 -18.20 79.02
CA TYR A 777 27.27 -18.54 77.62
C TYR A 777 26.38 -17.56 76.87
N THR A 778 26.83 -17.11 75.70
CA THR A 778 26.03 -16.34 74.74
C THR A 778 26.06 -17.05 73.39
N ILE A 779 24.89 -17.26 72.79
CA ILE A 779 24.71 -17.79 71.43
C ILE A 779 24.15 -16.69 70.56
N TYR A 780 24.98 -16.12 69.71
CA TYR A 780 24.59 -15.12 68.71
C TYR A 780 23.89 -15.79 67.53
N PHE A 781 22.95 -15.09 66.89
CA PHE A 781 22.28 -15.56 65.68
C PHE A 781 22.11 -14.45 64.64
N LEU A 782 22.12 -14.84 63.36
CA LEU A 782 21.92 -13.95 62.20
C LEU A 782 21.08 -14.65 61.14
N SER A 783 20.01 -14.02 60.65
CA SER A 783 19.28 -14.50 59.47
C SER A 783 20.04 -14.11 58.19
N SER A 784 20.93 -14.98 57.71
CA SER A 784 21.77 -14.71 56.51
C SER A 784 21.10 -15.05 55.19
N GLY A 785 19.99 -15.80 55.21
CA GLY A 785 19.30 -16.26 54.00
C GLY A 785 18.63 -15.13 53.22
N LYS A 786 18.19 -15.41 51.98
CA LYS A 786 17.47 -14.44 51.14
C LYS A 786 15.97 -14.32 51.47
N SER A 787 15.45 -15.19 52.34
CA SER A 787 14.07 -15.15 52.82
C SER A 787 14.02 -15.11 54.35
N ALA A 788 12.92 -14.58 54.89
CA ALA A 788 12.72 -14.45 56.33
C ALA A 788 12.57 -15.82 57.00
N ALA A 789 13.27 -16.03 58.12
CA ALA A 789 13.17 -17.23 58.93
C ALA A 789 11.95 -17.15 59.87
N LYS A 790 11.16 -18.23 59.94
CA LYS A 790 9.94 -18.33 60.76
C LYS A 790 10.02 -19.54 61.69
N ASN A 791 9.27 -19.53 62.79
CA ASN A 791 9.19 -20.63 63.76
C ASN A 791 10.58 -21.12 64.24
N ILE A 792 11.42 -20.19 64.69
CA ILE A 792 12.81 -20.48 65.07
C ILE A 792 12.82 -20.95 66.52
N ASN A 793 13.13 -22.23 66.71
CA ASN A 793 13.28 -22.88 68.00
C ASN A 793 14.74 -23.29 68.20
N PHE A 794 15.27 -23.05 69.39
CA PHE A 794 16.67 -23.29 69.72
C PHE A 794 16.77 -24.02 71.06
N CYS A 795 17.56 -25.10 71.11
CA CYS A 795 17.87 -25.79 72.35
C CYS A 795 19.38 -25.98 72.52
N ASP A 796 19.89 -25.59 73.69
CA ASP A 796 21.28 -25.81 74.11
C ASP A 796 21.34 -26.72 75.33
N LEU A 797 22.25 -27.68 75.31
CA LEU A 797 22.47 -28.58 76.45
C LEU A 797 23.42 -27.92 77.44
N VAL A 798 23.07 -27.98 78.74
CA VAL A 798 23.95 -27.55 79.82
C VAL A 798 25.21 -28.45 79.81
N PRO A 799 26.43 -27.87 79.81
CA PRO A 799 27.66 -28.64 79.80
C PRO A 799 27.79 -29.58 81.01
N ALA A 800 28.47 -30.70 80.81
CA ALA A 800 28.79 -31.62 81.89
C ALA A 800 29.58 -30.93 83.02
N ASN A 801 29.39 -31.39 84.26
CA ASN A 801 30.00 -30.82 85.47
C ASN A 801 29.60 -29.35 85.74
N THR A 802 28.48 -28.89 85.20
CA THR A 802 27.92 -27.57 85.51
C THR A 802 26.43 -27.70 85.88
N THR A 803 25.93 -26.73 86.63
CA THR A 803 24.51 -26.61 87.01
C THR A 803 23.98 -25.26 86.53
N PHE A 804 22.85 -25.25 85.82
CA PHE A 804 22.19 -24.02 85.36
C PHE A 804 21.79 -23.11 86.53
N LEU A 805 21.92 -21.80 86.34
CA LEU A 805 21.52 -20.78 87.31
C LEU A 805 20.15 -20.17 86.95
N PRO A 806 19.09 -20.44 87.73
CA PRO A 806 17.73 -20.06 87.34
C PRO A 806 17.35 -18.59 87.64
N THR A 807 18.21 -17.80 88.28
CA THR A 807 17.85 -16.44 88.73
C THR A 807 18.88 -15.40 88.33
N THR A 808 19.59 -15.61 87.22
CA THR A 808 20.69 -14.76 86.77
C THR A 808 20.24 -13.37 86.32
N PHE A 809 19.16 -13.27 85.54
CA PHE A 809 18.74 -12.01 84.91
C PHE A 809 17.56 -11.35 85.64
N SER A 810 16.75 -12.13 86.35
CA SER A 810 15.69 -11.64 87.24
C SER A 810 15.38 -12.68 88.34
N ALA A 811 14.51 -12.34 89.30
CA ALA A 811 14.13 -13.24 90.39
C ALA A 811 13.58 -14.61 89.95
N MET A 812 13.08 -14.75 88.71
CA MET A 812 12.58 -16.01 88.15
C MET A 812 13.09 -16.29 86.72
N SER A 813 14.07 -15.52 86.24
CA SER A 813 14.57 -15.60 84.86
C SER A 813 16.05 -15.94 84.82
N GLY A 814 16.37 -17.16 84.36
CA GLY A 814 17.75 -17.63 84.15
C GLY A 814 18.22 -17.53 82.70
N ILE A 815 17.35 -17.10 81.77
CA ILE A 815 17.63 -17.01 80.34
C ILE A 815 17.35 -15.58 79.86
N GLU A 816 18.22 -15.03 79.01
CA GLU A 816 18.02 -13.76 78.30
C GLU A 816 17.98 -14.01 76.78
N LEU A 817 16.98 -13.45 76.09
CA LEU A 817 16.91 -13.39 74.64
C LEU A 817 16.98 -11.93 74.20
N VAL A 818 17.87 -11.61 73.28
CA VAL A 818 17.95 -10.30 72.64
C VAL A 818 17.70 -10.45 71.15
N ILE A 819 16.81 -9.64 70.59
CA ILE A 819 16.58 -9.51 69.15
C ILE A 819 16.74 -8.03 68.79
N GLY A 820 17.74 -7.72 67.96
CA GLY A 820 18.18 -6.35 67.73
C GLY A 820 18.57 -5.66 69.03
N ASN A 821 17.81 -4.62 69.41
CA ASN A 821 18.02 -3.86 70.65
C ASN A 821 17.02 -4.21 71.76
N THR A 822 16.16 -5.20 71.55
CA THR A 822 15.10 -5.58 72.50
C THR A 822 15.54 -6.79 73.29
N ALA A 823 15.61 -6.66 74.62
CA ALA A 823 15.95 -7.74 75.54
C ALA A 823 14.70 -8.30 76.24
N PHE A 824 14.66 -9.62 76.38
CA PHE A 824 13.62 -10.38 77.07
C PHE A 824 14.28 -11.24 78.15
N ALA A 825 13.93 -10.99 79.41
CA ALA A 825 14.29 -11.89 80.50
C ALA A 825 13.24 -13.01 80.57
N LEU A 826 13.63 -14.22 80.18
CA LEU A 826 12.75 -15.38 80.03
C LEU A 826 12.79 -16.23 81.29
N THR A 827 11.63 -16.70 81.72
CA THR A 827 11.48 -17.58 82.87
C THR A 827 11.99 -18.99 82.54
N ASN A 828 12.18 -19.78 83.58
CA ASN A 828 12.70 -21.15 83.45
C ASN A 828 11.59 -22.19 83.24
N VAL A 829 10.34 -21.76 83.13
CA VAL A 829 9.13 -22.61 83.23
C VAL A 829 8.20 -22.35 82.04
N PRO A 830 7.35 -23.31 81.65
CA PRO A 830 6.43 -23.13 80.53
C PRO A 830 5.23 -22.25 80.93
N ASP A 831 5.40 -20.93 80.95
CA ASP A 831 4.37 -19.95 81.34
C ASP A 831 3.78 -19.14 80.18
N GLY A 832 4.23 -19.41 78.95
CA GLY A 832 3.80 -18.72 77.73
C GLY A 832 4.75 -17.62 77.27
N ASP A 833 5.84 -17.37 78.00
CA ASP A 833 6.98 -16.63 77.45
C ASP A 833 7.76 -17.47 76.39
N ARG A 834 9.00 -17.09 76.07
CA ARG A 834 9.80 -17.71 75.01
C ARG A 834 10.87 -18.68 75.50
N GLY A 835 11.03 -18.88 76.81
CA GLY A 835 12.14 -19.65 77.39
C GLY A 835 11.68 -20.73 78.35
N GLU A 836 12.39 -21.85 78.37
CA GLU A 836 12.14 -22.93 79.31
C GLU A 836 13.46 -23.63 79.67
N TYR A 837 13.65 -23.95 80.95
CA TYR A 837 14.77 -24.78 81.39
C TYR A 837 14.27 -26.17 81.77
N PHE A 838 14.88 -27.17 81.17
CA PHE A 838 14.62 -28.58 81.46
C PHE A 838 15.65 -29.12 82.42
N GLN A 839 15.18 -29.70 83.52
CA GLN A 839 16.04 -30.41 84.47
C GLN A 839 16.76 -31.61 83.82
N PRO A 840 17.91 -32.06 84.38
CA PRO A 840 18.59 -33.27 83.91
C PRO A 840 17.63 -34.47 83.77
N GLY A 841 17.66 -35.13 82.61
CA GLY A 841 16.83 -36.30 82.29
C GLY A 841 15.42 -35.99 81.79
N ALA A 842 14.96 -34.74 81.85
CA ALA A 842 13.67 -34.33 81.28
C ALA A 842 13.75 -34.26 79.74
N ILE A 843 12.63 -34.54 79.06
CA ILE A 843 12.52 -34.42 77.60
C ILE A 843 12.18 -32.96 77.26
N PRO A 844 13.06 -32.23 76.55
CA PRO A 844 12.79 -30.84 76.18
C PRO A 844 11.60 -30.70 75.22
N SER A 845 10.91 -29.56 75.29
CA SER A 845 9.73 -29.22 74.46
C SER A 845 10.07 -29.03 72.96
N MET A 846 11.36 -29.03 72.62
CA MET A 846 11.90 -28.96 71.28
C MET A 846 13.13 -29.85 71.14
N ASN A 847 13.48 -30.20 69.90
CA ASN A 847 14.61 -31.11 69.65
C ASN A 847 15.95 -30.43 69.98
N CYS A 848 16.74 -31.09 70.82
CA CYS A 848 18.12 -30.72 71.12
C CYS A 848 19.09 -31.64 70.35
N SER A 849 20.33 -31.19 70.14
CA SER A 849 21.35 -31.93 69.40
C SER A 849 21.86 -33.21 70.10
N GLY A 850 21.41 -33.47 71.33
CA GLY A 850 21.78 -34.64 72.11
C GLY A 850 20.85 -34.88 73.29
N ILE A 851 21.23 -35.85 74.13
CA ILE A 851 20.46 -36.25 75.30
C ILE A 851 20.64 -35.22 76.43
N ASN A 852 19.54 -34.80 77.05
CA ASN A 852 19.54 -33.90 78.19
C ASN A 852 20.06 -34.58 79.47
N SER A 853 21.38 -34.73 79.59
CA SER A 853 22.01 -35.37 80.77
C SER A 853 22.29 -34.41 81.92
N ASN A 854 22.42 -33.09 81.68
CA ASN A 854 22.82 -32.12 82.71
C ASN A 854 21.89 -30.88 82.79
N GLY A 855 20.83 -30.85 82.00
CA GLY A 855 19.93 -29.71 81.84
C GLY A 855 19.90 -29.23 80.38
N ALA A 856 18.83 -28.56 79.98
CA ALA A 856 18.70 -27.97 78.65
C ALA A 856 17.99 -26.61 78.69
N VAL A 857 18.51 -25.65 77.95
CA VAL A 857 17.94 -24.31 77.76
C VAL A 857 17.24 -24.30 76.40
N ALA A 858 15.91 -24.16 76.42
CA ALA A 858 15.08 -24.08 75.22
C ALA A 858 14.55 -22.65 75.03
N VAL A 859 14.67 -22.11 73.82
CA VAL A 859 14.22 -20.75 73.47
C VAL A 859 13.50 -20.74 72.12
N GLN A 860 12.31 -20.15 72.09
CA GLN A 860 11.61 -19.81 70.87
C GLN A 860 12.00 -18.41 70.43
N ILE A 861 13.02 -18.29 69.58
CA ILE A 861 13.53 -16.99 69.09
C ILE A 861 12.41 -16.25 68.33
N VAL A 862 11.66 -16.97 67.50
CA VAL A 862 10.53 -16.45 66.73
C VAL A 862 9.34 -17.41 66.80
N ARG A 863 8.15 -16.89 67.13
CA ARG A 863 6.90 -17.67 67.14
C ARG A 863 5.96 -17.19 66.04
N ASN A 864 5.36 -18.13 65.31
CA ASN A 864 4.34 -17.80 64.30
C ASN A 864 3.09 -17.14 64.90
N SER A 865 2.83 -17.33 66.20
CA SER A 865 1.70 -16.75 66.92
C SER A 865 1.88 -15.29 67.30
N ASP A 866 3.08 -14.73 67.18
CA ASP A 866 3.32 -13.31 67.47
C ASP A 866 2.73 -12.43 66.34
N ALA A 867 2.51 -11.15 66.58
CA ALA A 867 2.04 -10.22 65.55
C ALA A 867 3.21 -9.76 64.67
N ALA A 868 2.97 -9.57 63.36
CA ALA A 868 3.94 -8.96 62.47
C ALA A 868 4.38 -7.57 62.98
N PRO A 869 5.67 -7.20 62.89
CA PRO A 869 6.77 -7.90 62.22
C PRO A 869 7.53 -8.92 63.11
N ASN A 870 7.07 -9.18 64.34
CA ASN A 870 7.81 -10.00 65.32
C ASN A 870 7.60 -11.51 65.15
N ASN A 871 6.78 -11.93 64.17
CA ASN A 871 6.50 -13.33 63.85
C ASN A 871 7.47 -13.94 62.82
N GLU A 872 8.48 -13.17 62.41
CA GLU A 872 9.55 -13.60 61.53
C GLU A 872 10.86 -12.90 61.88
N LEU A 873 11.98 -13.55 61.56
CA LEU A 873 13.30 -12.94 61.55
C LEU A 873 13.59 -12.56 60.09
N PRO A 874 13.57 -11.27 59.71
CA PRO A 874 13.83 -10.86 58.34
C PRO A 874 15.27 -11.16 57.91
N ALA A 875 15.46 -11.40 56.61
CA ALA A 875 16.77 -11.57 56.00
C ALA A 875 17.66 -10.33 56.23
N ALA A 876 18.89 -10.55 56.67
CA ALA A 876 19.89 -9.48 56.79
C ALA A 876 20.37 -9.07 55.40
N THR A 877 20.22 -7.80 55.05
CA THR A 877 20.61 -7.25 53.74
C THR A 877 21.90 -6.43 53.78
N ALA A 878 22.32 -6.02 54.97
CA ALA A 878 23.58 -5.32 55.25
C ALA A 878 23.91 -5.47 56.76
N PRO A 879 25.12 -5.10 57.24
CA PRO A 879 25.43 -5.08 58.66
C PRO A 879 24.34 -4.39 59.50
N GLY A 880 23.81 -5.11 60.49
CA GLY A 880 22.78 -4.59 61.40
C GLY A 880 21.44 -4.23 60.75
N THR A 881 21.22 -4.60 59.48
CA THR A 881 20.05 -4.18 58.69
C THR A 881 19.26 -5.38 58.16
N PRO A 882 17.95 -5.47 58.49
CA PRO A 882 17.23 -4.68 59.48
C PRO A 882 17.67 -5.03 60.92
N ASN A 883 17.39 -4.12 61.87
CA ASN A 883 17.86 -4.26 63.26
C ASN A 883 17.34 -5.54 63.95
N ASN A 884 16.23 -6.12 63.48
CA ASN A 884 15.67 -7.36 64.02
C ASN A 884 16.08 -8.62 63.23
N ALA A 885 17.12 -8.59 62.39
CA ALA A 885 17.62 -9.77 61.67
C ALA A 885 18.64 -10.61 62.46
N TYR A 886 19.07 -10.12 63.62
CA TYR A 886 20.12 -10.73 64.45
C TYR A 886 19.81 -10.57 65.94
N GLY A 887 20.57 -11.27 66.78
CA GLY A 887 20.40 -11.22 68.23
C GLY A 887 21.25 -12.24 68.97
N TYR A 888 20.92 -12.52 70.22
CA TYR A 888 21.56 -13.60 70.97
C TYR A 888 20.66 -14.21 72.06
N VAL A 889 20.98 -15.44 72.46
CA VAL A 889 20.46 -16.09 73.68
C VAL A 889 21.59 -16.20 74.70
N ARG A 890 21.32 -15.90 75.97
CA ARG A 890 22.33 -15.92 77.03
C ARG A 890 21.83 -16.61 78.29
N PHE A 891 22.71 -17.37 78.94
CA PHE A 891 22.44 -18.02 80.22
C PHE A 891 23.72 -18.28 81.02
N GLU A 892 23.58 -18.56 82.32
CA GLU A 892 24.70 -18.87 83.20
C GLU A 892 24.61 -20.27 83.80
N VAL A 893 25.77 -20.86 84.03
CA VAL A 893 25.93 -22.14 84.71
C VAL A 893 27.02 -22.02 85.77
N LYS A 894 26.91 -22.77 86.85
CA LYS A 894 27.90 -22.88 87.91
C LYS A 894 28.65 -24.20 87.78
N VAL A 895 29.97 -24.16 87.81
CA VAL A 895 30.83 -25.36 87.80
C VAL A 895 30.66 -26.11 89.12
N ASN A 896 30.40 -27.42 89.04
CA ASN A 896 30.15 -28.31 90.19
C ASN A 896 31.43 -28.63 90.96
#